data_AF-A0A956B512-F1
#
_entry.id   AF-A0A956B512-F1
#
_cell.length_a   1.000
_cell.length_b   1.000
_cell.length_c   1.000
_cell.angle_alpha   90.00
_cell.angle_beta   90.00
_cell.angle_gamma   90.00
#
_symmetry.space_group_name_H-M   'P 1'
#
loop_
_entity.id
_entity.type
_entity.pdbx_description
1 polymer ?
#
loop_
_entity_poly.entity_id
_entity_poly.type
_entity_poly.pdbx_seq_one_letter_code
_entity_poly.pdbx_strand_id
1 'polypeptide(L)'
;MNRFTLALGVALTFLAGCNDDNDLGRVEGVLDVPDFIDFGDVQIGVTAKKVVTLKNSGRGSVVITGFKGGADISGSAYQYILPQDRVTVSAGTSEEVQVAFQPFQASETQYVVQVNIELADGTSITLELRGRGVDSGLEITPNPLDFGSVLVGTSRTLELTLTNRLSDAVVLRSTDHRNGKPEAQSSSGNGTFDIDVAVDANGSLMAGALLAPGASITVPVTYRPDPSDLAPQDRARWTLSNCDYPLCEVQVDLRGRGTTAALECAPAGLVFGPVPPNQTQTLTVTCTNVATDDIEVLSWSLEPGTASEFLVPGGSRGQTLAPGGTLDIDIDFTPTQTTWDTAAMPTGELAVASRHIQGGPLDPVLVTLTGRAGGPAIQVTPSALHFGDIGVGTSHSKLLLVENRGLEDLVVSMVDNDVAGTGAFSTDATAFTLAPGSSTVVTAAFSPVTTGQVSSQIRFFSNDALNPQIDVAVDGGGLALPPCAYRITPTQLLFGAVPFTQTVTQGVRIENTGNDACLINDLDIIPTTFGSTTAYTLVNGTQTGVTLASGAYLDVPIQYRPVAAGGDRAHLGFYISDPNNSNPTVLLYGVGEPLVQVECPPPITTQAGVPVSLSAIGTALGANITGYAWAITNAPIGGIGTPNQWLPAPPNAPTETFLPYIVGVYDIGQSGDWSYIVMEYVRGPNLSMLLKASAPPARRDIVRYMAQVADAMDYAHGQGVVHRDLKPANLLVSLEGQVKVTDFGIAHILQDRDEKTAFAAAGMQVGTVNYMAPEQVTGGRIGPPTDIYLLGTTVFFCLSRNYPYGGHLPLLAKVQEDAAPLRSLLPDVSPELDLAVNRALARQPEARHASMGAFAAALRATPEFRGA
;
A
#
# COMPACT_ATOMS: atom_id res chain seq x y z
N MET A 1 10.44 50.40 -53.24
CA MET A 1 10.83 48.97 -53.29
C MET A 1 9.62 48.13 -52.87
N ASN A 2 9.53 46.87 -53.35
CA ASN A 2 8.61 45.75 -53.04
C ASN A 2 7.30 46.04 -52.24
N ARG A 3 6.09 45.72 -52.75
CA ARG A 3 5.49 44.38 -53.00
C ARG A 3 5.33 43.55 -51.71
N PHE A 4 4.21 42.87 -51.44
CA PHE A 4 3.05 42.47 -52.28
C PHE A 4 1.75 42.41 -51.46
N THR A 5 0.61 42.79 -52.05
CA THR A 5 -0.74 42.38 -51.57
C THR A 5 -1.73 42.29 -52.74
N LEU A 6 -2.53 41.22 -52.78
CA LEU A 6 -3.79 41.04 -53.53
C LEU A 6 -3.80 41.09 -55.07
N ALA A 7 -4.81 40.39 -55.62
CA ALA A 7 -5.32 40.42 -57.00
C ALA A 7 -4.31 40.35 -58.16
N LEU A 8 -4.12 39.14 -58.71
CA LEU A 8 -3.63 38.96 -60.08
C LEU A 8 -4.72 38.33 -60.95
N GLY A 9 -4.93 38.88 -62.14
CA GLY A 9 -5.79 38.29 -63.16
C GLY A 9 -5.29 38.64 -64.57
N VAL A 10 -5.79 37.87 -65.55
CA VAL A 10 -5.76 38.14 -67.00
C VAL A 10 -4.39 38.22 -67.70
N ALA A 11 -4.07 37.19 -68.50
CA ALA A 11 -3.20 37.18 -69.69
C ALA A 11 -3.12 35.74 -70.27
N LEU A 12 -2.96 35.42 -71.57
CA LEU A 12 -3.10 36.07 -72.90
C LEU A 12 -2.87 34.91 -73.94
N THR A 13 -3.32 34.80 -75.21
CA THR A 13 -4.11 35.66 -76.14
C THR A 13 -4.67 34.81 -77.31
N PHE A 14 -5.58 35.39 -78.11
CA PHE A 14 -5.82 35.19 -79.56
C PHE A 14 -6.56 33.97 -80.16
N LEU A 15 -7.55 34.33 -80.99
CA LEU A 15 -8.12 33.65 -82.18
C LEU A 15 -8.93 32.35 -81.93
N ALA A 16 -9.97 32.05 -82.72
CA ALA A 16 -10.53 32.74 -83.88
C ALA A 16 -12.07 32.83 -83.82
N GLY A 17 -12.64 33.85 -84.46
CA GLY A 17 -14.07 33.91 -84.79
C GLY A 17 -14.24 33.99 -86.31
N CYS A 18 -14.33 32.84 -86.96
CA CYS A 18 -14.64 32.68 -88.39
C CYS A 18 -15.44 31.40 -88.62
N ASN A 19 -16.49 31.52 -89.43
CA ASN A 19 -17.18 30.52 -90.25
C ASN A 19 -17.47 29.10 -89.70
N ASP A 20 -18.78 28.86 -89.59
CA ASP A 20 -19.54 27.78 -90.26
C ASP A 20 -19.42 26.31 -89.85
N ASP A 21 -20.60 25.68 -89.90
CA ASP A 21 -20.92 24.28 -90.14
C ASP A 21 -20.52 23.18 -89.14
N ASN A 22 -21.57 22.74 -88.43
CA ASN A 22 -21.87 21.35 -88.05
C ASN A 22 -20.92 20.60 -87.10
N ASP A 23 -21.32 20.54 -85.83
CA ASP A 23 -21.40 19.23 -85.16
C ASP A 23 -22.57 19.16 -84.16
N LEU A 24 -23.12 17.96 -83.95
CA LEU A 24 -24.25 17.68 -83.06
C LEU A 24 -23.79 17.38 -81.63
N GLY A 25 -23.22 18.40 -80.99
CA GLY A 25 -22.67 18.35 -79.62
C GLY A 25 -23.73 18.31 -78.51
N ARG A 26 -23.86 17.15 -77.85
CA ARG A 26 -24.62 16.88 -76.62
C ARG A 26 -24.36 17.95 -75.54
N VAL A 27 -25.40 18.70 -75.11
CA VAL A 27 -25.26 19.64 -73.98
C VAL A 27 -25.41 18.88 -72.67
N GLU A 28 -24.45 19.08 -71.77
CA GLU A 28 -24.37 18.38 -70.49
C GLU A 28 -25.50 18.78 -69.52
N GLY A 29 -25.92 17.83 -68.70
CA GLY A 29 -26.76 18.07 -67.53
C GLY A 29 -25.85 18.38 -66.34
N VAL A 30 -26.30 19.26 -65.44
CA VAL A 30 -25.54 19.66 -64.25
C VAL A 30 -26.46 19.50 -63.06
N LEU A 31 -26.09 18.65 -62.11
CA LEU A 31 -26.90 18.34 -60.94
C LEU A 31 -26.35 19.06 -59.71
N ASP A 32 -27.07 20.08 -59.24
CA ASP A 32 -26.82 20.75 -57.97
C ASP A 32 -27.29 19.82 -56.83
N VAL A 33 -26.41 19.53 -55.87
CA VAL A 33 -26.63 18.68 -54.69
C VAL A 33 -25.95 19.38 -53.48
N PRO A 34 -26.52 19.35 -52.26
CA PRO A 34 -25.85 19.92 -51.08
C PRO A 34 -24.58 19.14 -50.71
N ASP A 35 -23.55 19.84 -50.21
CA ASP A 35 -22.28 19.22 -49.82
C ASP A 35 -22.45 18.14 -48.73
N PHE A 36 -23.34 18.39 -47.77
CA PHE A 36 -23.67 17.45 -46.69
C PHE A 36 -25.12 17.53 -46.22
N ILE A 37 -25.59 16.47 -45.57
CA ILE A 37 -26.84 16.40 -44.81
C ILE A 37 -26.50 15.92 -43.40
N ASP A 38 -26.69 16.80 -42.42
CA ASP A 38 -26.58 16.44 -41.01
C ASP A 38 -27.96 16.10 -40.43
N PHE A 39 -28.11 14.89 -39.88
CA PHE A 39 -29.30 14.44 -39.17
C PHE A 39 -29.34 14.95 -37.72
N GLY A 40 -28.21 15.35 -37.14
CA GLY A 40 -28.09 15.79 -35.75
C GLY A 40 -27.98 14.61 -34.77
N ASP A 41 -28.41 14.86 -33.52
CA ASP A 41 -28.53 13.84 -32.49
C ASP A 41 -29.86 13.10 -32.65
N VAL A 42 -29.78 11.79 -32.90
CA VAL A 42 -30.91 10.91 -33.14
C VAL A 42 -30.91 9.79 -32.12
N GLN A 43 -32.09 9.52 -31.55
CA GLN A 43 -32.27 8.52 -30.52
C GLN A 43 -32.02 7.10 -31.03
N ILE A 44 -31.35 6.27 -30.23
CA ILE A 44 -31.11 4.85 -30.55
C ILE A 44 -32.42 4.13 -30.90
N GLY A 45 -32.39 3.39 -32.01
CA GLY A 45 -33.54 2.66 -32.55
C GLY A 45 -34.48 3.51 -33.43
N VAL A 46 -34.39 4.84 -33.40
CA VAL A 46 -35.28 5.74 -34.16
C VAL A 46 -34.73 6.01 -35.56
N THR A 47 -35.58 5.86 -36.59
CA THR A 47 -35.24 6.18 -37.98
C THR A 47 -35.57 7.65 -38.31
N ALA A 48 -34.62 8.56 -38.10
CA ALA A 48 -34.74 9.95 -38.55
C ALA A 48 -34.70 10.03 -40.09
N LYS A 49 -35.43 10.97 -40.69
CA LYS A 49 -35.56 11.10 -42.16
C LYS A 49 -35.40 12.54 -42.61
N LYS A 50 -34.66 12.76 -43.71
CA LYS A 50 -34.52 14.09 -44.35
C LYS A 50 -34.75 13.98 -45.85
N VAL A 51 -35.27 15.06 -46.43
CA VAL A 51 -35.52 15.20 -47.86
C VAL A 51 -34.33 15.93 -48.49
N VAL A 52 -33.90 15.47 -49.66
CA VAL A 52 -32.82 16.05 -50.46
C VAL A 52 -33.43 16.54 -51.77
N THR A 53 -33.33 17.84 -52.02
CA THR A 53 -33.71 18.43 -53.30
C THR A 53 -32.52 18.29 -54.27
N LEU A 54 -32.72 17.56 -55.36
CA LEU A 54 -31.74 17.33 -56.42
C LEU A 54 -32.14 18.17 -57.62
N LYS A 55 -31.34 19.16 -57.99
CA LYS A 55 -31.74 20.18 -58.97
C LYS A 55 -30.89 20.12 -60.22
N ASN A 56 -31.49 20.07 -61.40
CA ASN A 56 -30.76 20.10 -62.66
C ASN A 56 -30.65 21.54 -63.18
N SER A 57 -29.48 22.17 -63.01
CA SER A 57 -29.15 23.50 -63.54
C SER A 57 -28.65 23.48 -64.99
N GLY A 58 -28.40 22.30 -65.55
CA GLY A 58 -27.98 22.09 -66.94
C GLY A 58 -29.10 22.20 -67.97
N ARG A 59 -28.75 22.02 -69.25
CA ARG A 59 -29.70 22.08 -70.38
C ARG A 59 -30.09 20.71 -70.94
N GLY A 60 -29.34 19.65 -70.60
CA GLY A 60 -29.74 18.26 -70.81
C GLY A 60 -30.46 17.69 -69.58
N SER A 61 -31.26 16.64 -69.74
CA SER A 61 -31.85 15.91 -68.59
C SER A 61 -30.80 15.01 -67.94
N VAL A 62 -30.69 15.05 -66.61
CA VAL A 62 -29.80 14.19 -65.82
C VAL A 62 -30.56 12.92 -65.45
N VAL A 63 -29.92 11.76 -65.60
CA VAL A 63 -30.47 10.47 -65.15
C VAL A 63 -29.57 9.87 -64.09
N ILE A 64 -30.07 9.82 -62.85
CA ILE A 64 -29.41 9.20 -61.71
C ILE A 64 -29.67 7.69 -61.79
N THR A 65 -28.61 6.90 -61.78
CA THR A 65 -28.68 5.43 -61.87
C THR A 65 -28.65 4.72 -60.52
N GLY A 66 -28.25 5.41 -59.45
CA GLY A 66 -28.37 4.93 -58.08
C GLY A 66 -27.59 5.78 -57.06
N PHE A 67 -27.85 5.54 -55.78
CA PHE A 67 -27.11 6.09 -54.64
C PHE A 67 -26.25 4.98 -54.04
N LYS A 68 -24.92 5.05 -54.22
CA LYS A 68 -23.98 4.05 -53.69
C LYS A 68 -23.18 4.62 -52.52
N GLY A 69 -23.34 4.02 -51.35
CA GLY A 69 -22.46 4.26 -50.21
C GLY A 69 -21.09 3.63 -50.37
N GLY A 70 -20.14 4.08 -49.55
CA GLY A 70 -18.98 3.28 -49.15
C GLY A 70 -19.38 2.05 -48.33
N ALA A 71 -18.41 1.28 -47.85
CA ALA A 71 -18.65 0.09 -47.03
C ALA A 71 -19.41 0.40 -45.71
N ASP A 72 -19.29 1.63 -45.23
CA ASP A 72 -19.69 2.05 -43.88
C ASP A 72 -21.14 2.57 -43.78
N ILE A 73 -21.95 2.56 -44.85
CA ILE A 73 -23.36 3.01 -44.76
C ILE A 73 -24.23 2.16 -43.81
N SER A 74 -23.79 0.97 -43.42
CA SER A 74 -24.49 0.12 -42.45
C SER A 74 -23.49 -0.72 -41.66
N GLY A 75 -23.52 -0.60 -40.34
CA GLY A 75 -22.71 -1.40 -39.42
C GLY A 75 -23.49 -1.80 -38.16
N SER A 76 -22.80 -2.35 -37.17
CA SER A 76 -23.42 -2.75 -35.89
C SER A 76 -23.93 -1.58 -35.04
N ALA A 77 -23.48 -0.35 -35.35
CA ALA A 77 -23.75 0.86 -34.57
C ALA A 77 -24.77 1.81 -35.22
N TYR A 78 -24.99 1.74 -36.54
CA TYR A 78 -25.95 2.57 -37.27
C TYR A 78 -26.23 2.05 -38.69
N GLN A 79 -27.28 2.59 -39.32
CA GLN A 79 -27.60 2.41 -40.73
C GLN A 79 -28.08 3.73 -41.37
N TYR A 80 -27.55 4.04 -42.56
CA TYR A 80 -28.16 4.98 -43.51
C TYR A 80 -29.02 4.22 -44.53
N ILE A 81 -30.19 4.78 -44.85
CA ILE A 81 -31.12 4.23 -45.85
C ILE A 81 -31.17 5.18 -47.03
N LEU A 82 -30.83 4.67 -48.22
CA LEU A 82 -30.66 5.45 -49.45
C LEU A 82 -31.76 5.12 -50.48
N PRO A 83 -32.15 6.07 -51.36
CA PRO A 83 -33.09 5.81 -52.45
C PRO A 83 -32.59 4.71 -53.38
N GLN A 84 -33.48 3.77 -53.74
CA GLN A 84 -33.17 2.64 -54.62
C GLN A 84 -33.61 2.87 -56.08
N ASP A 85 -34.50 3.82 -56.33
CA ASP A 85 -35.12 4.04 -57.63
C ASP A 85 -34.29 4.95 -58.56
N ARG A 86 -34.46 4.72 -59.87
CA ARG A 86 -33.78 5.48 -60.93
C ARG A 86 -34.49 6.81 -61.19
N VAL A 87 -33.93 7.91 -60.71
CA VAL A 87 -34.50 9.26 -60.85
C VAL A 87 -34.04 9.93 -62.15
N THR A 88 -34.95 10.65 -62.84
CA THR A 88 -34.63 11.44 -64.05
C THR A 88 -35.03 12.90 -63.83
N VAL A 89 -34.04 13.77 -63.62
CA VAL A 89 -34.25 15.20 -63.36
C VAL A 89 -34.22 15.97 -64.68
N SER A 90 -35.36 16.49 -65.10
CA SER A 90 -35.47 17.27 -66.35
C SER A 90 -34.71 18.59 -66.27
N ALA A 91 -34.23 19.10 -67.41
CA ALA A 91 -33.47 20.36 -67.45
C ALA A 91 -34.24 21.53 -66.80
N GLY A 92 -33.63 22.22 -65.85
CA GLY A 92 -34.24 23.32 -65.10
C GLY A 92 -35.24 22.92 -64.00
N THR A 93 -35.38 21.63 -63.69
CA THR A 93 -36.30 21.12 -62.65
C THR A 93 -35.56 20.60 -61.41
N SER A 94 -36.31 20.35 -60.34
CA SER A 94 -35.82 19.66 -59.14
C SER A 94 -36.67 18.43 -58.85
N GLU A 95 -36.04 17.37 -58.36
CA GLU A 95 -36.69 16.19 -57.79
C GLU A 95 -36.36 16.09 -56.30
N GLU A 96 -37.26 15.50 -55.51
CA GLU A 96 -37.06 15.29 -54.07
C GLU A 96 -36.89 13.80 -53.75
N VAL A 97 -35.80 13.46 -53.06
CA VAL A 97 -35.55 12.09 -52.58
C VAL A 97 -35.41 12.05 -51.06
N GLN A 98 -35.83 10.97 -50.42
CA GLN A 98 -35.72 10.81 -48.97
C GLN A 98 -34.53 9.92 -48.60
N VAL A 99 -33.67 10.44 -47.72
CA VAL A 99 -32.63 9.68 -47.02
C VAL A 99 -33.04 9.49 -45.56
N ALA A 100 -32.57 8.41 -44.92
CA ALA A 100 -32.79 8.18 -43.50
C ALA A 100 -31.52 7.74 -42.77
N PHE A 101 -31.50 7.94 -41.47
CA PHE A 101 -30.46 7.52 -40.53
C PHE A 101 -31.11 6.86 -39.32
N GLN A 102 -30.56 5.72 -38.89
CA GLN A 102 -31.01 5.00 -37.70
C GLN A 102 -29.78 4.53 -36.91
N PRO A 103 -29.49 5.09 -35.73
CA PRO A 103 -28.45 4.59 -34.85
C PRO A 103 -28.95 3.38 -34.06
N PHE A 104 -28.04 2.45 -33.78
CA PHE A 104 -28.26 1.29 -32.90
C PHE A 104 -27.41 1.35 -31.62
N GLN A 105 -26.44 2.27 -31.56
CA GLN A 105 -25.55 2.49 -30.42
C GLN A 105 -25.27 3.99 -30.22
N ALA A 106 -25.10 4.40 -28.96
CA ALA A 106 -24.66 5.74 -28.59
C ALA A 106 -23.23 6.01 -29.12
N SER A 107 -22.93 7.26 -29.44
CA SER A 107 -21.58 7.71 -29.82
C SER A 107 -21.37 9.16 -29.41
N GLU A 108 -20.17 9.50 -28.94
CA GLU A 108 -19.78 10.88 -28.65
C GLU A 108 -19.60 11.70 -29.95
N THR A 109 -19.16 11.05 -31.03
CA THR A 109 -18.91 11.65 -32.35
C THR A 109 -20.06 11.38 -33.32
N GLN A 110 -20.28 12.28 -34.28
CA GLN A 110 -21.11 11.98 -35.46
C GLN A 110 -20.47 10.86 -36.28
N TYR A 111 -21.29 9.89 -36.71
CA TYR A 111 -20.95 9.00 -37.81
C TYR A 111 -21.04 9.82 -39.11
N VAL A 112 -20.01 9.73 -39.96
CA VAL A 112 -19.90 10.50 -41.21
C VAL A 112 -19.61 9.53 -42.35
N VAL A 113 -20.47 9.52 -43.38
CA VAL A 113 -20.35 8.59 -44.53
C VAL A 113 -20.58 9.30 -45.85
N GLN A 114 -19.74 9.03 -46.83
CA GLN A 114 -19.86 9.57 -48.18
C GLN A 114 -20.68 8.62 -49.08
N VAL A 115 -21.61 9.20 -49.83
CA VAL A 115 -22.50 8.53 -50.78
C VAL A 115 -22.28 9.12 -52.17
N ASN A 116 -22.03 8.28 -53.15
CA ASN A 116 -21.87 8.68 -54.54
C ASN A 116 -23.19 8.49 -55.30
N ILE A 117 -23.66 9.59 -55.89
CA ILE A 117 -24.80 9.65 -56.80
C ILE A 117 -24.27 9.39 -58.20
N GLU A 118 -24.55 8.21 -58.76
CA GLU A 118 -24.06 7.82 -60.08
C GLU A 118 -24.98 8.34 -61.19
N LEU A 119 -24.41 8.99 -62.20
CA LEU A 119 -25.13 9.52 -63.36
C LEU A 119 -24.93 8.62 -64.59
N ALA A 120 -25.92 8.59 -65.48
CA ALA A 120 -25.95 7.70 -66.65
C ALA A 120 -24.91 8.00 -67.75
N ASP A 121 -24.07 9.02 -67.58
CA ASP A 121 -22.90 9.31 -68.40
C ASP A 121 -21.59 8.75 -67.83
N GLY A 122 -21.62 8.20 -66.60
CA GLY A 122 -20.46 7.66 -65.89
C GLY A 122 -19.82 8.63 -64.90
N THR A 123 -20.34 9.85 -64.74
CA THR A 123 -19.92 10.76 -63.67
C THR A 123 -20.57 10.39 -62.33
N SER A 124 -19.96 10.84 -61.23
CA SER A 124 -20.45 10.60 -59.87
C SER A 124 -20.30 11.85 -59.02
N ILE A 125 -21.35 12.21 -58.28
CA ILE A 125 -21.35 13.35 -57.34
C ILE A 125 -21.38 12.80 -55.92
N THR A 126 -20.44 13.25 -55.08
CA THR A 126 -20.35 12.83 -53.68
C THR A 126 -21.21 13.73 -52.79
N LEU A 127 -22.00 13.11 -51.93
CA LEU A 127 -22.85 13.71 -50.90
C LEU A 127 -22.45 13.12 -49.53
N GLU A 128 -22.19 13.96 -48.53
CA GLU A 128 -21.82 13.49 -47.20
C GLU A 128 -23.04 13.42 -46.26
N LEU A 129 -23.23 12.30 -45.57
CA LEU A 129 -24.26 12.12 -44.55
C LEU A 129 -23.62 12.12 -43.16
N ARG A 130 -24.19 12.86 -42.21
CA ARG A 130 -23.74 12.95 -40.82
C ARG A 130 -24.88 12.69 -39.84
N GLY A 131 -24.60 12.07 -38.71
CA GLY A 131 -25.60 11.86 -37.65
C GLY A 131 -24.99 11.16 -36.44
N ARG A 132 -25.52 11.40 -35.24
CA ARG A 132 -25.02 10.84 -33.99
C ARG A 132 -26.11 10.04 -33.28
N GLY A 133 -25.73 8.88 -32.75
CA GLY A 133 -26.61 8.09 -31.88
C GLY A 133 -26.51 8.57 -30.43
N VAL A 134 -27.64 8.79 -29.76
CA VAL A 134 -27.73 9.15 -28.34
C VAL A 134 -28.84 8.36 -27.65
N ASP A 135 -28.73 8.15 -26.33
CA ASP A 135 -29.71 7.37 -25.56
C ASP A 135 -31.05 8.12 -25.41
N SER A 136 -31.11 9.13 -24.54
CA SER A 136 -32.30 9.99 -24.37
C SER A 136 -32.23 11.27 -25.19
N GLY A 137 -31.05 11.90 -25.30
CA GLY A 137 -30.90 13.26 -25.83
C GLY A 137 -31.55 14.35 -24.97
N LEU A 138 -31.83 14.08 -23.68
CA LEU A 138 -32.33 15.07 -22.72
C LEU A 138 -31.19 15.53 -21.80
N GLU A 139 -30.83 16.80 -21.87
CA GLU A 139 -29.85 17.42 -20.97
C GLU A 139 -30.53 17.94 -19.70
N ILE A 140 -29.88 17.75 -18.54
CA ILE A 140 -30.39 18.13 -17.22
C ILE A 140 -29.32 18.96 -16.49
N THR A 141 -29.62 20.23 -16.24
CA THR A 141 -28.65 21.20 -15.69
C THR A 141 -29.27 22.02 -14.55
N PRO A 142 -28.74 22.01 -13.32
CA PRO A 142 -27.69 21.12 -12.82
C PRO A 142 -28.22 19.70 -12.52
N ASN A 143 -27.32 18.72 -12.52
CA ASN A 143 -27.55 17.36 -12.02
C ASN A 143 -26.23 16.85 -11.39
N PRO A 144 -26.20 16.46 -10.10
CA PRO A 144 -27.30 16.47 -9.13
C PRO A 144 -27.77 17.87 -8.76
N LEU A 145 -29.03 17.98 -8.33
CA LEU A 145 -29.57 19.19 -7.70
C LEU A 145 -29.28 19.11 -6.18
N ASP A 146 -28.35 19.93 -5.72
CA ASP A 146 -27.87 19.94 -4.34
C ASP A 146 -28.45 21.13 -3.55
N PHE A 147 -29.26 20.81 -2.55
CA PHE A 147 -29.88 21.79 -1.65
C PHE A 147 -28.96 22.20 -0.49
N GLY A 148 -27.85 21.51 -0.28
CA GLY A 148 -26.96 21.70 0.85
C GLY A 148 -27.65 21.48 2.20
N SER A 149 -27.10 22.09 3.25
CA SER A 149 -27.72 22.15 4.57
C SER A 149 -28.95 23.07 4.55
N VAL A 150 -30.05 22.62 5.15
CA VAL A 150 -31.32 23.35 5.32
C VAL A 150 -31.84 23.13 6.74
N LEU A 151 -32.32 24.22 7.35
CA LEU A 151 -32.81 24.20 8.73
C LEU A 151 -34.09 23.36 8.87
N VAL A 152 -34.15 22.54 9.91
CA VAL A 152 -35.33 21.75 10.28
C VAL A 152 -36.54 22.66 10.49
N GLY A 153 -37.66 22.34 9.83
CA GLY A 153 -38.89 23.14 9.87
C GLY A 153 -38.96 24.26 8.83
N THR A 154 -37.90 24.52 8.06
CA THR A 154 -37.97 25.36 6.85
C THR A 154 -37.92 24.49 5.58
N SER A 155 -37.82 25.12 4.41
CA SER A 155 -37.73 24.42 3.12
C SER A 155 -36.96 25.27 2.11
N ARG A 156 -36.13 24.63 1.28
CA ARG A 156 -35.37 25.31 0.22
C ARG A 156 -35.87 24.87 -1.14
N THR A 157 -36.20 25.83 -2.00
CA THR A 157 -36.50 25.58 -3.42
C THR A 157 -35.28 25.90 -4.27
N LEU A 158 -34.97 25.03 -5.23
CA LEU A 158 -34.00 25.25 -6.29
C LEU A 158 -34.62 24.86 -7.63
N GLU A 159 -34.07 25.37 -8.72
CA GLU A 159 -34.54 25.09 -10.08
C GLU A 159 -33.52 24.26 -10.85
N LEU A 160 -34.03 23.30 -11.65
CA LEU A 160 -33.26 22.63 -12.69
C LEU A 160 -33.85 22.92 -14.07
N THR A 161 -33.05 22.81 -15.13
CA THR A 161 -33.47 23.00 -16.51
C THR A 161 -33.31 21.69 -17.29
N LEU A 162 -34.40 21.25 -17.92
CA LEU A 162 -34.43 20.13 -18.86
C LEU A 162 -34.40 20.69 -20.29
N THR A 163 -33.49 20.21 -21.14
CA THR A 163 -33.33 20.69 -22.53
C THR A 163 -33.32 19.55 -23.53
N ASN A 164 -34.19 19.61 -24.56
CA ASN A 164 -34.19 18.63 -25.64
C ASN A 164 -33.03 18.91 -26.63
N ARG A 165 -32.13 17.94 -26.80
CA ARG A 165 -31.02 17.98 -27.77
C ARG A 165 -31.28 17.17 -29.04
N LEU A 166 -32.35 16.37 -29.11
CA LEU A 166 -32.69 15.58 -30.29
C LEU A 166 -33.11 16.45 -31.49
N SER A 167 -33.02 15.88 -32.68
CA SER A 167 -33.53 16.44 -33.94
C SER A 167 -35.04 16.70 -33.96
N ASP A 168 -35.80 15.98 -33.13
CA ASP A 168 -37.26 15.92 -33.15
C ASP A 168 -37.87 16.29 -31.79
N ALA A 169 -39.16 16.66 -31.80
CA ALA A 169 -39.87 17.05 -30.58
C ALA A 169 -40.20 15.84 -29.71
N VAL A 170 -39.93 15.94 -28.40
CA VAL A 170 -40.08 14.83 -27.45
C VAL A 170 -41.22 15.06 -26.47
N VAL A 171 -41.82 13.98 -25.96
CA VAL A 171 -42.89 14.05 -24.94
C VAL A 171 -42.33 13.62 -23.59
N LEU A 172 -42.17 14.58 -22.67
CA LEU A 172 -41.68 14.28 -21.33
C LEU A 172 -42.72 13.52 -20.51
N ARG A 173 -42.23 12.56 -19.70
CA ARG A 173 -43.00 11.78 -18.73
C ARG A 173 -42.14 11.55 -17.49
N SER A 174 -42.75 11.57 -16.31
CA SER A 174 -42.15 10.97 -15.11
C SER A 174 -42.55 9.50 -15.08
N THR A 175 -41.63 8.59 -14.77
CA THR A 175 -42.01 7.19 -14.47
C THR A 175 -42.37 7.04 -13.00
N ASP A 176 -41.79 7.87 -12.12
CA ASP A 176 -42.13 7.96 -10.71
C ASP A 176 -43.35 8.89 -10.49
N HIS A 177 -44.44 8.34 -9.93
CA HIS A 177 -45.69 9.07 -9.72
C HIS A 177 -46.49 8.60 -8.50
N ARG A 178 -46.93 9.54 -7.66
CA ARG A 178 -47.88 9.31 -6.55
C ARG A 178 -48.96 10.38 -6.57
N ASN A 179 -50.23 9.96 -6.42
CA ASN A 179 -51.42 10.83 -6.46
C ASN A 179 -51.52 11.77 -7.69
N GLY A 180 -50.86 11.43 -8.80
CA GLY A 180 -50.84 12.23 -10.03
C GLY A 180 -49.77 13.35 -10.08
N LYS A 181 -48.95 13.52 -9.04
CA LYS A 181 -47.73 14.35 -9.09
C LYS A 181 -46.50 13.46 -9.38
N PRO A 182 -45.42 13.98 -9.99
CA PRO A 182 -44.08 13.41 -9.88
C PRO A 182 -43.64 13.38 -8.41
N GLU A 183 -42.91 12.35 -8.02
CA GLU A 183 -42.32 12.20 -6.67
C GLU A 183 -40.94 11.55 -6.85
N ALA A 184 -39.94 11.95 -6.07
CA ALA A 184 -38.63 11.31 -6.11
C ALA A 184 -38.61 10.08 -5.18
N GLN A 185 -38.04 8.96 -5.63
CA GLN A 185 -37.81 7.80 -4.77
C GLN A 185 -36.68 8.11 -3.77
N SER A 186 -36.98 8.14 -2.47
CA SER A 186 -35.92 8.26 -1.45
C SER A 186 -35.02 7.02 -1.44
N SER A 187 -33.73 7.26 -1.24
CA SER A 187 -32.66 6.26 -1.18
C SER A 187 -31.90 6.27 0.15
N SER A 188 -31.90 7.40 0.86
CA SER A 188 -31.45 7.52 2.25
C SER A 188 -32.08 8.74 2.92
N GLY A 189 -32.55 8.57 4.16
CA GLY A 189 -33.19 9.63 4.94
C GLY A 189 -34.66 9.89 4.59
N ASN A 190 -35.35 10.63 5.46
CA ASN A 190 -36.79 10.86 5.40
C ASN A 190 -37.18 12.25 4.86
N GLY A 191 -36.20 13.14 4.58
CA GLY A 191 -36.46 14.46 4.00
C GLY A 191 -37.16 14.38 2.65
N THR A 192 -38.19 15.20 2.45
CA THR A 192 -39.06 15.16 1.27
C THR A 192 -38.56 16.09 0.17
N PHE A 193 -38.54 15.60 -1.07
CA PHE A 193 -38.25 16.38 -2.27
C PHE A 193 -39.53 16.55 -3.11
N ASP A 194 -40.25 17.66 -2.87
CA ASP A 194 -41.44 18.05 -3.64
C ASP A 194 -41.01 18.53 -5.04
N ILE A 195 -41.36 17.79 -6.09
CA ILE A 195 -41.17 18.25 -7.47
C ILE A 195 -42.41 19.03 -7.87
N ASP A 196 -42.29 20.35 -8.04
CA ASP A 196 -43.42 21.15 -8.49
C ASP A 196 -43.56 21.08 -10.02
N VAL A 197 -44.78 20.78 -10.45
CA VAL A 197 -45.07 20.43 -11.83
C VAL A 197 -45.00 21.68 -12.70
N ALA A 198 -43.91 21.80 -13.45
CA ALA A 198 -43.80 22.78 -14.51
C ALA A 198 -44.98 22.64 -15.48
N VAL A 199 -45.55 23.77 -15.87
CA VAL A 199 -46.60 23.85 -16.89
C VAL A 199 -45.99 24.34 -18.20
N ASP A 200 -46.47 23.79 -19.32
CA ASP A 200 -46.12 24.32 -20.64
C ASP A 200 -46.69 25.73 -20.85
N ALA A 201 -46.34 26.37 -21.96
CA ALA A 201 -46.83 27.71 -22.31
C ALA A 201 -48.37 27.81 -22.48
N ASN A 202 -49.10 26.68 -22.44
CA ASN A 202 -50.55 26.58 -22.53
C ASN A 202 -51.21 26.13 -21.21
N GLY A 203 -50.44 25.86 -20.15
CA GLY A 203 -50.95 25.42 -18.85
C GLY A 203 -51.11 23.89 -18.66
N SER A 204 -50.53 23.06 -19.53
CA SER A 204 -50.58 21.60 -19.41
C SER A 204 -49.49 21.06 -18.49
N LEU A 205 -49.82 20.01 -17.72
CA LEU A 205 -48.93 19.33 -16.78
C LEU A 205 -47.79 18.59 -17.51
N MET A 206 -46.62 18.46 -16.86
CA MET A 206 -45.44 17.76 -17.40
C MET A 206 -45.70 16.35 -17.98
N ALA A 207 -46.68 15.61 -17.47
CA ALA A 207 -47.02 14.27 -17.96
C ALA A 207 -47.70 14.34 -19.35
N GLY A 208 -46.91 14.50 -20.41
CA GLY A 208 -47.37 14.76 -21.77
C GLY A 208 -46.84 16.06 -22.40
N ALA A 209 -45.96 16.81 -21.74
CA ALA A 209 -45.43 18.07 -22.26
C ALA A 209 -44.53 17.83 -23.49
N LEU A 210 -44.86 18.49 -24.62
CA LEU A 210 -44.13 18.39 -25.88
C LEU A 210 -42.99 19.42 -25.94
N LEU A 211 -41.75 18.97 -25.79
CA LEU A 211 -40.55 19.80 -25.81
C LEU A 211 -39.90 19.77 -27.20
N ALA A 212 -39.98 20.89 -27.93
CA ALA A 212 -39.42 21.04 -29.28
C ALA A 212 -37.87 20.92 -29.29
N PRO A 213 -37.24 20.62 -30.45
CA PRO A 213 -35.78 20.59 -30.59
C PRO A 213 -35.11 21.88 -30.09
N GLY A 214 -34.11 21.75 -29.22
CA GLY A 214 -33.40 22.89 -28.63
C GLY A 214 -34.19 23.71 -27.61
N ALA A 215 -35.44 23.35 -27.31
CA ALA A 215 -36.23 24.02 -26.28
C ALA A 215 -35.88 23.49 -24.88
N SER A 216 -36.07 24.36 -23.88
CA SER A 216 -35.82 24.08 -22.47
C SER A 216 -37.05 24.36 -21.61
N ILE A 217 -37.18 23.64 -20.49
CA ILE A 217 -38.19 23.87 -19.45
C ILE A 217 -37.55 23.83 -18.07
N THR A 218 -37.89 24.81 -17.22
CA THR A 218 -37.41 24.92 -15.85
C THR A 218 -38.37 24.21 -14.90
N VAL A 219 -37.83 23.42 -13.98
CA VAL A 219 -38.58 22.68 -12.95
C VAL A 219 -38.11 23.13 -11.57
N PRO A 220 -38.97 23.78 -10.77
CA PRO A 220 -38.68 24.03 -9.37
C PRO A 220 -38.88 22.74 -8.56
N VAL A 221 -37.94 22.48 -7.64
CA VAL A 221 -37.97 21.36 -6.70
C VAL A 221 -37.73 21.92 -5.31
N THR A 222 -38.54 21.52 -4.33
CA THR A 222 -38.47 21.99 -2.94
C THR A 222 -38.09 20.85 -2.01
N TYR A 223 -36.96 21.00 -1.32
CA TYR A 223 -36.51 20.07 -0.29
C TYR A 223 -36.96 20.54 1.10
N ARG A 224 -37.45 19.61 1.92
CA ARG A 224 -37.84 19.80 3.34
C ARG A 224 -37.17 18.72 4.19
N PRO A 225 -36.30 19.06 5.17
CA PRO A 225 -35.77 18.10 6.13
C PRO A 225 -36.86 17.51 7.03
N ASP A 226 -36.75 16.23 7.37
CA ASP A 226 -37.62 15.62 8.40
C ASP A 226 -37.06 15.93 9.82
N PRO A 227 -37.85 16.53 10.73
CA PRO A 227 -37.42 16.78 12.12
C PRO A 227 -37.13 15.51 12.94
N SER A 228 -37.53 14.32 12.48
CA SER A 228 -37.42 13.06 13.20
C SER A 228 -36.25 12.16 12.76
N ASP A 229 -35.60 12.45 11.62
CA ASP A 229 -34.46 11.69 11.11
C ASP A 229 -33.46 12.61 10.39
N LEU A 230 -32.46 13.08 11.14
CA LEU A 230 -31.39 13.95 10.63
C LEU A 230 -30.28 13.11 10.02
N ALA A 231 -30.61 12.44 8.91
CA ALA A 231 -29.66 11.68 8.12
C ALA A 231 -28.46 12.57 7.70
N PRO A 232 -27.22 12.03 7.62
CA PRO A 232 -26.05 12.82 7.22
C PRO A 232 -26.20 13.49 5.85
N GLN A 233 -27.02 12.90 4.97
CA GLN A 233 -27.53 13.51 3.76
C GLN A 233 -28.82 12.79 3.31
N ASP A 234 -29.91 13.54 3.19
CA ASP A 234 -31.13 13.09 2.51
C ASP A 234 -30.86 12.98 1.00
N ARG A 235 -31.29 11.87 0.38
CA ARG A 235 -31.03 11.58 -1.04
C ARG A 235 -32.22 10.91 -1.70
N ALA A 236 -32.69 11.51 -2.78
CA ALA A 236 -33.75 10.93 -3.61
C ALA A 236 -33.38 10.96 -5.09
N ARG A 237 -34.05 10.11 -5.88
CA ARG A 237 -33.88 10.01 -7.32
C ARG A 237 -35.22 10.20 -8.02
N TRP A 238 -35.24 11.04 -9.04
CA TRP A 238 -36.42 11.26 -9.88
C TRP A 238 -36.14 10.77 -11.30
N THR A 239 -36.96 9.85 -11.78
CA THR A 239 -36.78 9.21 -13.09
C THR A 239 -37.71 9.84 -14.13
N LEU A 240 -37.10 10.42 -15.16
CA LEU A 240 -37.76 10.99 -16.34
C LEU A 240 -37.58 10.04 -17.52
N SER A 241 -38.56 9.98 -18.42
CA SER A 241 -38.39 9.40 -19.75
C SER A 241 -38.97 10.33 -20.82
N ASN A 242 -38.40 10.26 -22.02
CA ASN A 242 -38.94 10.92 -23.21
C ASN A 242 -39.52 9.98 -24.27
N CYS A 243 -39.51 8.66 -24.02
CA CYS A 243 -40.08 7.63 -24.91
C CYS A 243 -40.55 6.37 -24.14
N ASP A 244 -41.11 5.39 -24.85
CA ASP A 244 -41.63 4.12 -24.27
C ASP A 244 -40.59 2.98 -24.13
N TYR A 245 -39.29 3.26 -24.29
CA TYR A 245 -38.18 2.30 -24.12
C TYR A 245 -37.29 2.65 -22.91
N PRO A 246 -36.74 1.67 -22.16
CA PRO A 246 -35.91 1.94 -20.98
C PRO A 246 -34.63 2.75 -21.25
N LEU A 247 -34.09 2.73 -22.47
CA LEU A 247 -32.92 3.56 -22.85
C LEU A 247 -33.24 5.07 -22.95
N CYS A 248 -34.52 5.43 -22.87
CA CYS A 248 -34.99 6.82 -22.84
C CYS A 248 -35.08 7.38 -21.41
N GLU A 249 -34.85 6.54 -20.37
CA GLU A 249 -34.89 6.97 -18.97
C GLU A 249 -33.62 7.75 -18.58
N VAL A 250 -33.82 8.85 -17.86
CA VAL A 250 -32.77 9.74 -17.34
C VAL A 250 -33.07 10.02 -15.86
N GLN A 251 -32.01 10.03 -15.05
CA GLN A 251 -32.12 10.16 -13.60
C GLN A 251 -31.67 11.55 -13.16
N VAL A 252 -32.55 12.26 -12.46
CA VAL A 252 -32.20 13.43 -11.66
C VAL A 252 -31.83 12.94 -10.27
N ASP A 253 -30.59 13.14 -9.86
CA ASP A 253 -30.16 12.86 -8.49
C ASP A 253 -30.38 14.12 -7.63
N LEU A 254 -31.16 13.98 -6.54
CA LEU A 254 -31.51 15.05 -5.61
C LEU A 254 -30.84 14.78 -4.25
N ARG A 255 -30.24 15.81 -3.64
CA ARG A 255 -29.62 15.66 -2.30
C ARG A 255 -29.73 16.92 -1.45
N GLY A 256 -29.85 16.76 -0.14
CA GLY A 256 -29.89 17.83 0.85
C GLY A 256 -29.50 17.31 2.23
N ARG A 257 -29.45 18.17 3.25
CA ARG A 257 -29.13 17.76 4.63
C ARG A 257 -29.95 18.56 5.63
N GLY A 258 -30.55 17.90 6.61
CA GLY A 258 -31.18 18.57 7.75
C GLY A 258 -30.16 19.06 8.77
N THR A 259 -30.37 20.27 9.30
CA THR A 259 -29.60 20.81 10.45
C THR A 259 -30.55 21.47 11.47
N THR A 260 -30.22 21.40 12.76
CA THR A 260 -30.93 22.16 13.82
C THR A 260 -30.28 23.50 14.12
N ALA A 261 -28.99 23.66 13.82
CA ALA A 261 -28.29 24.93 13.89
C ALA A 261 -28.36 25.66 12.53
N ALA A 262 -28.61 26.98 12.56
CA ALA A 262 -28.57 27.84 11.38
C ALA A 262 -27.14 28.24 10.96
N LEU A 263 -26.13 27.90 11.76
CA LEU A 263 -24.72 28.08 11.41
C LEU A 263 -24.12 26.72 11.06
N GLU A 264 -23.28 26.70 10.04
CA GLU A 264 -22.36 25.59 9.78
C GLU A 264 -20.93 26.14 9.81
N CYS A 265 -20.14 25.70 10.81
CA CYS A 265 -18.78 26.17 11.04
C CYS A 265 -17.75 25.17 10.49
N ALA A 266 -16.88 25.64 9.60
CA ALA A 266 -15.89 24.83 8.91
C ALA A 266 -14.46 25.35 9.17
N PRO A 267 -13.52 24.47 9.57
CA PRO A 267 -13.71 23.06 9.93
C PRO A 267 -14.43 22.90 11.28
N ALA A 268 -15.12 21.78 11.48
CA ALA A 268 -15.78 21.45 12.76
C ALA A 268 -14.79 21.09 13.91
N GLY A 269 -13.49 21.09 13.61
CA GLY A 269 -12.43 20.96 14.60
C GLY A 269 -11.14 21.60 14.11
N LEU A 270 -10.46 22.32 15.00
CA LEU A 270 -9.15 22.94 14.77
C LEU A 270 -8.05 22.08 15.41
N VAL A 271 -7.07 21.72 14.59
CA VAL A 271 -5.89 20.95 14.99
C VAL A 271 -4.67 21.82 14.74
N PHE A 272 -4.12 22.41 15.80
CA PHE A 272 -2.99 23.33 15.71
C PHE A 272 -1.69 22.62 15.30
N GLY A 273 -1.48 21.41 15.83
CA GLY A 273 -0.23 20.66 15.65
C GLY A 273 0.78 20.99 16.77
N PRO A 274 2.09 20.73 16.55
CA PRO A 274 3.13 21.11 17.49
C PRO A 274 3.39 22.63 17.42
N VAL A 275 3.23 23.32 18.55
CA VAL A 275 3.60 24.75 18.69
C VAL A 275 4.72 24.88 19.73
N PRO A 276 5.82 25.60 19.44
CA PRO A 276 6.89 25.80 20.40
C PRO A 276 6.43 26.60 21.64
N PRO A 277 6.94 26.30 22.85
CA PRO A 277 6.55 27.02 24.06
C PRO A 277 6.76 28.53 23.94
N ASN A 278 5.74 29.29 24.36
CA ASN A 278 5.67 30.76 24.30
C ASN A 278 5.61 31.34 22.88
N GLN A 279 5.35 30.51 21.86
CA GLN A 279 4.89 30.98 20.54
C GLN A 279 3.36 30.82 20.44
N THR A 280 2.73 31.66 19.62
CA THR A 280 1.30 31.61 19.34
C THR A 280 1.09 31.17 17.90
N GLN A 281 0.20 30.21 17.69
CA GLN A 281 -0.37 29.89 16.38
C GLN A 281 -1.85 30.27 16.39
N THR A 282 -2.28 31.00 15.37
CA THR A 282 -3.69 31.35 15.14
C THR A 282 -4.27 30.44 14.07
N LEU A 283 -5.47 29.90 14.28
CA LEU A 283 -6.26 29.22 13.26
C LEU A 283 -7.69 29.79 13.22
N THR A 284 -8.23 29.94 12.03
CA THR A 284 -9.56 30.50 11.79
C THR A 284 -10.59 29.39 11.58
N VAL A 285 -11.81 29.56 12.10
CA VAL A 285 -13.00 28.82 11.69
C VAL A 285 -14.00 29.75 11.01
N THR A 286 -14.54 29.33 9.86
CA THR A 286 -15.53 30.10 9.11
C THR A 286 -16.93 29.54 9.38
N CYS A 287 -17.77 30.32 10.05
CA CYS A 287 -19.18 29.99 10.33
C CYS A 287 -20.10 30.64 9.28
N THR A 288 -20.87 29.82 8.56
CA THR A 288 -21.75 30.24 7.46
C THR A 288 -23.22 30.15 7.88
N ASN A 289 -24.05 31.16 7.58
CA ASN A 289 -25.49 31.05 7.72
C ASN A 289 -26.08 30.09 6.66
N VAL A 290 -26.63 28.96 7.12
CA VAL A 290 -27.30 27.93 6.30
C VAL A 290 -28.83 27.94 6.46
N ALA A 291 -29.39 28.87 7.23
CA ALA A 291 -30.82 29.14 7.22
C ALA A 291 -31.27 29.90 5.96
N THR A 292 -32.59 29.89 5.74
CA THR A 292 -33.25 30.55 4.60
C THR A 292 -33.52 32.04 4.84
N ASP A 293 -33.22 32.55 6.03
CA ASP A 293 -33.45 33.93 6.48
C ASP A 293 -32.25 34.49 7.27
N ASP A 294 -32.27 35.79 7.53
CA ASP A 294 -31.20 36.50 8.24
C ASP A 294 -31.14 36.08 9.72
N ILE A 295 -29.95 35.67 10.17
CA ILE A 295 -29.67 35.33 11.57
C ILE A 295 -28.78 36.37 12.24
N GLU A 296 -28.84 36.45 13.56
CA GLU A 296 -27.98 37.29 14.39
C GLU A 296 -27.05 36.43 15.24
N VAL A 297 -25.74 36.65 15.12
CA VAL A 297 -24.73 36.01 15.97
C VAL A 297 -24.65 36.77 17.30
N LEU A 298 -24.96 36.06 18.39
CA LEU A 298 -25.09 36.63 19.73
C LEU A 298 -23.74 36.74 20.43
N SER A 299 -22.95 35.66 20.37
CA SER A 299 -21.65 35.53 21.01
C SER A 299 -20.91 34.29 20.51
N TRP A 300 -19.58 34.31 20.65
CA TRP A 300 -18.76 33.11 20.62
C TRP A 300 -17.81 33.10 21.83
N SER A 301 -17.55 31.91 22.38
CA SER A 301 -16.77 31.72 23.61
C SER A 301 -16.25 30.29 23.76
N LEU A 302 -15.14 30.13 24.48
CA LEU A 302 -14.63 28.82 24.88
C LEU A 302 -15.49 28.21 25.99
N GLU A 303 -15.82 26.93 25.86
CA GLU A 303 -16.66 26.20 26.81
C GLU A 303 -15.90 25.78 28.09
N PRO A 304 -16.59 25.64 29.24
CA PRO A 304 -15.97 25.24 30.50
C PRO A 304 -15.27 23.89 30.43
N GLY A 305 -13.97 23.86 30.74
CA GLY A 305 -13.12 22.67 30.61
C GLY A 305 -12.11 22.77 29.47
N THR A 306 -12.23 23.77 28.60
CA THR A 306 -11.19 24.14 27.62
C THR A 306 -9.87 24.48 28.33
N ALA A 307 -8.75 23.96 27.80
CA ALA A 307 -7.41 24.23 28.29
C ALA A 307 -7.04 25.72 28.18
N SER A 308 -6.29 26.22 29.17
CA SER A 308 -5.89 27.63 29.32
C SER A 308 -5.03 28.20 28.19
N GLU A 309 -4.43 27.32 27.40
CA GLU A 309 -3.55 27.60 26.28
C GLU A 309 -4.32 28.05 25.03
N PHE A 310 -5.64 27.84 24.97
CA PHE A 310 -6.50 28.40 23.94
C PHE A 310 -7.03 29.77 24.35
N LEU A 311 -6.96 30.74 23.43
CA LEU A 311 -7.52 32.07 23.57
C LEU A 311 -8.37 32.41 22.35
N VAL A 312 -9.45 33.15 22.56
CA VAL A 312 -10.33 33.62 21.48
C VAL A 312 -10.55 35.11 21.67
N PRO A 313 -10.16 35.97 20.71
CA PRO A 313 -10.41 37.41 20.77
C PRO A 313 -11.89 37.70 21.00
N GLY A 314 -12.19 38.51 22.03
CA GLY A 314 -13.55 38.71 22.54
C GLY A 314 -14.52 39.25 21.48
N GLY A 315 -15.48 38.42 21.08
CA GLY A 315 -16.28 38.61 19.87
C GLY A 315 -17.18 39.84 19.82
N SER A 316 -17.29 40.42 18.62
CA SER A 316 -18.24 41.47 18.29
C SER A 316 -19.68 40.95 18.31
N ARG A 317 -20.49 41.49 19.22
CA ARG A 317 -21.88 41.05 19.47
C ARG A 317 -22.85 41.63 18.43
N GLY A 318 -23.83 40.82 18.02
CA GLY A 318 -24.97 41.28 17.23
C GLY A 318 -24.69 41.45 15.73
N GLN A 319 -23.79 40.65 15.17
CA GLN A 319 -23.57 40.63 13.72
C GLN A 319 -24.71 39.87 13.02
N THR A 320 -25.41 40.54 12.13
CA THR A 320 -26.37 39.91 11.22
C THR A 320 -25.63 39.21 10.07
N LEU A 321 -26.01 37.97 9.78
CA LEU A 321 -25.60 37.22 8.60
C LEU A 321 -26.85 36.91 7.76
N ALA A 322 -26.90 37.44 6.54
CA ALA A 322 -27.86 37.01 5.52
C ALA A 322 -27.59 35.54 5.10
N PRO A 323 -28.55 34.84 4.46
CA PRO A 323 -28.34 33.48 3.95
C PRO A 323 -27.08 33.35 3.09
N GLY A 324 -26.21 32.39 3.41
CA GLY A 324 -24.90 32.21 2.78
C GLY A 324 -23.82 33.21 3.22
N GLY A 325 -24.12 34.16 4.10
CA GLY A 325 -23.14 35.07 4.70
C GLY A 325 -22.26 34.37 5.74
N THR A 326 -21.00 34.80 5.84
CA THR A 326 -19.97 34.18 6.69
C THR A 326 -19.52 35.09 7.85
N LEU A 327 -19.03 34.44 8.90
CA LEU A 327 -18.29 35.03 10.01
C LEU A 327 -17.02 34.19 10.23
N ASP A 328 -15.86 34.82 10.10
CA ASP A 328 -14.58 34.22 10.46
C ASP A 328 -14.27 34.49 11.94
N ILE A 329 -13.87 33.46 12.68
CA ILE A 329 -13.48 33.52 14.08
C ILE A 329 -12.06 32.96 14.20
N ASP A 330 -11.13 33.79 14.68
CA ASP A 330 -9.76 33.37 14.98
C ASP A 330 -9.65 32.78 16.40
N ILE A 331 -8.91 31.68 16.52
CA ILE A 331 -8.56 31.02 17.78
C ILE A 331 -7.03 30.98 17.87
N ASP A 332 -6.48 31.51 18.95
CA ASP A 332 -5.05 31.42 19.27
C ASP A 332 -4.77 30.19 20.15
N PHE A 333 -3.64 29.52 19.91
CA PHE A 333 -3.07 28.51 20.79
C PHE A 333 -1.64 28.90 21.18
N THR A 334 -1.39 29.04 22.49
CA THR A 334 -0.10 29.47 23.07
C THR A 334 0.31 28.53 24.22
N PRO A 335 1.05 27.45 23.94
CA PRO A 335 1.53 26.55 25.00
C PRO A 335 2.66 27.16 25.82
N THR A 336 2.74 26.83 27.12
CA THR A 336 3.77 27.36 28.02
C THR A 336 4.89 26.37 28.37
N GLN A 337 4.68 25.06 28.16
CA GLN A 337 5.65 23.98 28.40
C GLN A 337 5.45 22.88 27.36
N THR A 338 6.49 22.11 27.03
CA THR A 338 6.41 21.00 26.05
C THR A 338 5.65 19.78 26.59
N THR A 339 4.73 19.23 25.79
CA THR A 339 3.96 18.02 26.12
C THR A 339 4.36 16.87 25.21
N TRP A 340 5.45 16.21 25.60
CA TRP A 340 6.00 15.06 24.86
C TRP A 340 5.04 13.86 24.84
N ASP A 341 4.28 13.66 25.93
CA ASP A 341 3.25 12.62 26.05
C ASP A 341 1.96 12.99 25.29
N THR A 342 1.50 12.06 24.46
CA THR A 342 0.24 12.17 23.71
C THR A 342 -1.02 12.09 24.58
N ALA A 343 -0.94 11.58 25.81
CA ALA A 343 -2.08 11.48 26.73
C ALA A 343 -2.46 12.80 27.42
N ALA A 344 -1.63 13.85 27.29
CA ALA A 344 -1.78 15.14 27.97
C ALA A 344 -1.81 16.32 26.98
N MET A 345 -2.49 16.17 25.83
CA MET A 345 -2.68 17.27 24.88
C MET A 345 -3.75 18.25 25.36
N PRO A 346 -3.51 19.58 25.28
CA PRO A 346 -4.55 20.59 25.44
C PRO A 346 -5.73 20.39 24.48
N THR A 347 -6.94 20.33 25.04
CA THR A 347 -8.22 20.23 24.31
C THR A 347 -9.20 21.31 24.75
N GLY A 348 -10.20 21.60 23.91
CA GLY A 348 -11.32 22.47 24.26
C GLY A 348 -12.43 22.46 23.23
N GLU A 349 -13.43 23.32 23.43
CA GLU A 349 -14.51 23.56 22.48
C GLU A 349 -14.84 25.06 22.42
N LEU A 350 -15.07 25.57 21.21
CA LEU A 350 -15.61 26.89 20.94
C LEU A 350 -17.10 26.77 20.65
N ALA A 351 -17.94 27.43 21.45
CA ALA A 351 -19.37 27.57 21.18
C ALA A 351 -19.67 28.88 20.43
N VAL A 352 -20.53 28.79 19.42
CA VAL A 352 -21.03 29.95 18.64
C VAL A 352 -22.56 29.97 18.70
N ALA A 353 -23.13 30.99 19.33
CA ALA A 353 -24.56 31.10 19.59
C ALA A 353 -25.26 32.11 18.66
N SER A 354 -26.45 31.77 18.16
CA SER A 354 -27.22 32.59 17.21
C SER A 354 -28.73 32.57 17.47
N ARG A 355 -29.46 33.45 16.77
CA ARG A 355 -30.94 33.47 16.71
C ARG A 355 -31.42 33.93 15.34
N HIS A 356 -32.68 33.64 15.01
CA HIS A 356 -33.39 34.35 13.94
C HIS A 356 -33.69 35.80 14.37
N ILE A 357 -33.61 36.79 13.47
CA ILE A 357 -33.91 38.20 13.79
C ILE A 357 -35.35 38.39 14.33
N GLN A 358 -36.31 37.62 13.81
CA GLN A 358 -37.73 37.68 14.21
C GLN A 358 -38.15 36.48 15.09
N GLY A 359 -37.21 35.74 15.67
CA GLY A 359 -37.49 34.45 16.30
C GLY A 359 -36.71 34.17 17.60
N GLY A 360 -36.73 32.89 17.99
CA GLY A 360 -36.06 32.40 19.20
C GLY A 360 -34.56 32.16 19.03
N PRO A 361 -33.85 31.84 20.14
CA PRO A 361 -32.49 31.33 20.08
C PRO A 361 -32.44 29.98 19.34
N LEU A 362 -31.30 29.71 18.73
CA LEU A 362 -31.00 28.46 18.02
C LEU A 362 -29.98 27.62 18.80
N ASP A 363 -29.85 26.34 18.43
CA ASP A 363 -28.80 25.48 18.96
C ASP A 363 -27.42 26.09 18.64
N PRO A 364 -26.50 26.19 19.63
CA PRO A 364 -25.16 26.69 19.39
C PRO A 364 -24.32 25.66 18.62
N VAL A 365 -23.45 26.14 17.73
CA VAL A 365 -22.47 25.28 17.06
C VAL A 365 -21.25 25.12 17.96
N LEU A 366 -20.82 23.88 18.16
CA LEU A 366 -19.56 23.55 18.84
C LEU A 366 -18.47 23.24 17.80
N VAL A 367 -17.29 23.83 17.98
CA VAL A 367 -16.09 23.58 17.19
C VAL A 367 -15.01 23.04 18.13
N THR A 368 -14.54 21.82 17.87
CA THR A 368 -13.54 21.17 18.74
C THR A 368 -12.16 21.78 18.57
N LEU A 369 -11.37 21.87 19.65
CA LEU A 369 -10.03 22.47 19.65
C LEU A 369 -9.01 21.45 20.18
N THR A 370 -7.92 21.26 19.45
CA THR A 370 -6.83 20.35 19.84
C THR A 370 -5.47 20.94 19.50
N GLY A 371 -4.56 20.97 20.47
CA GLY A 371 -3.24 21.56 20.35
C GLY A 371 -2.17 20.68 21.01
N ARG A 372 -0.92 20.83 20.58
CA ARG A 372 0.21 20.10 21.16
C ARG A 372 1.39 21.05 21.35
N ALA A 373 2.05 20.98 22.50
CA ALA A 373 3.25 21.76 22.72
C ALA A 373 4.48 20.96 22.26
N GLY A 374 5.25 21.49 21.30
CA GLY A 374 6.31 20.75 20.64
C GLY A 374 7.21 21.61 19.77
N GLY A 375 8.39 21.07 19.44
CA GLY A 375 9.41 21.72 18.64
C GLY A 375 10.70 20.88 18.66
N PRO A 376 11.83 21.38 18.13
CA PRO A 376 13.13 20.74 18.31
C PRO A 376 13.56 20.81 19.78
N ALA A 377 14.23 19.77 20.28
CA ALA A 377 14.79 19.76 21.64
C ALA A 377 16.14 19.05 21.68
N ILE A 378 17.20 19.79 22.02
CA ILE A 378 18.57 19.27 22.05
C ILE A 378 18.91 18.65 23.41
N GLN A 379 19.52 17.47 23.38
CA GLN A 379 20.26 16.93 24.51
C GLN A 379 21.68 16.56 24.07
N VAL A 380 22.69 16.99 24.83
CA VAL A 380 24.09 16.59 24.67
C VAL A 380 24.52 15.77 25.89
N THR A 381 25.26 14.68 25.70
CA THR A 381 25.69 13.81 26.80
C THR A 381 27.05 13.15 26.48
N PRO A 382 28.03 13.15 27.39
CA PRO A 382 28.06 13.81 28.71
C PRO A 382 28.11 15.35 28.63
N SER A 383 27.85 16.01 29.75
CA SER A 383 27.94 17.48 29.89
C SER A 383 29.36 18.01 30.20
N ALA A 384 30.33 17.10 30.37
CA ALA A 384 31.75 17.42 30.52
C ALA A 384 32.63 16.29 29.99
N LEU A 385 33.83 16.62 29.50
CA LEU A 385 34.87 15.67 29.07
C LEU A 385 36.20 15.99 29.75
N HIS A 386 36.64 15.08 30.62
CA HIS A 386 37.97 15.09 31.21
C HIS A 386 38.88 14.17 30.37
N PHE A 387 39.89 14.73 29.74
CA PHE A 387 40.83 14.01 28.86
C PHE A 387 42.06 13.44 29.61
N GLY A 388 42.30 13.91 30.83
CA GLY A 388 43.46 13.52 31.64
C GLY A 388 44.76 14.16 31.15
N ASP A 389 45.88 13.64 31.67
CA ASP A 389 47.23 14.09 31.30
C ASP A 389 47.74 13.33 30.05
N ILE A 390 48.13 14.04 28.99
CA ILE A 390 48.48 13.49 27.68
C ILE A 390 49.83 14.04 27.20
N GLY A 391 50.55 13.26 26.39
CA GLY A 391 51.85 13.68 25.84
C GLY A 391 51.73 14.92 24.96
N VAL A 392 52.53 15.95 25.22
CA VAL A 392 52.57 17.15 24.37
C VAL A 392 52.90 16.78 22.93
N GLY A 393 52.08 17.24 21.98
CA GLY A 393 52.17 16.86 20.57
C GLY A 393 51.51 15.53 20.20
N THR A 394 50.81 14.87 21.13
CA THR A 394 49.90 13.75 20.84
C THR A 394 48.43 14.19 20.98
N SER A 395 47.48 13.31 20.69
CA SER A 395 46.04 13.62 20.69
C SER A 395 45.21 12.48 21.31
N HIS A 396 44.16 12.83 22.04
CA HIS A 396 43.19 11.92 22.65
C HIS A 396 41.78 12.38 22.26
N SER A 397 40.97 11.49 21.69
CA SER A 397 39.58 11.75 21.33
C SER A 397 38.59 11.06 22.26
N LYS A 398 37.54 11.78 22.65
CA LYS A 398 36.35 11.30 23.38
C LYS A 398 35.08 11.74 22.66
N LEU A 399 33.92 11.26 23.10
CA LEU A 399 32.69 11.32 22.32
C LEU A 399 31.55 12.02 23.07
N LEU A 400 30.74 12.76 22.30
CA LEU A 400 29.49 13.37 22.73
C LEU A 400 28.35 12.77 21.90
N LEU A 401 27.33 12.24 22.56
CA LEU A 401 26.05 11.93 21.94
C LEU A 401 25.22 13.22 21.90
N VAL A 402 24.72 13.58 20.71
CA VAL A 402 23.75 14.67 20.52
C VAL A 402 22.45 14.06 20.02
N GLU A 403 21.36 14.29 20.74
CA GLU A 403 20.03 13.75 20.48
C GLU A 403 19.04 14.88 20.18
N ASN A 404 18.15 14.67 19.22
CA ASN A 404 16.91 15.42 19.10
C ASN A 404 15.78 14.66 19.80
N ARG A 405 15.43 15.10 21.00
CA ARG A 405 14.27 14.57 21.76
C ARG A 405 12.97 15.31 21.44
N GLY A 406 13.02 16.22 20.47
CA GLY A 406 11.92 17.03 19.99
C GLY A 406 10.97 16.32 19.03
N LEU A 407 10.02 17.10 18.51
CA LEU A 407 8.98 16.69 17.56
C LEU A 407 9.15 17.32 16.18
N GLU A 408 10.15 18.19 16.02
CA GLU A 408 10.55 18.82 14.76
C GLU A 408 12.08 18.73 14.57
N ASP A 409 12.58 19.05 13.38
CA ASP A 409 14.01 18.96 13.04
C ASP A 409 14.88 19.92 13.88
N LEU A 410 15.80 19.35 14.66
CA LEU A 410 16.80 20.08 15.41
C LEU A 410 17.96 20.43 14.48
N VAL A 411 18.16 21.72 14.25
CA VAL A 411 19.28 22.29 13.49
C VAL A 411 20.32 22.80 14.46
N VAL A 412 21.48 22.15 14.51
CA VAL A 412 22.70 22.68 15.15
C VAL A 412 23.43 23.52 14.10
N SER A 413 23.30 24.85 14.23
CA SER A 413 23.78 25.82 13.23
C SER A 413 25.28 26.07 13.31
N MET A 414 25.89 25.86 14.49
CA MET A 414 27.31 26.00 14.73
C MET A 414 27.75 25.16 15.95
N VAL A 415 28.93 24.57 15.86
CA VAL A 415 29.69 24.01 16.99
C VAL A 415 30.99 24.82 17.12
N ASP A 416 31.11 25.58 18.21
CA ASP A 416 32.37 26.20 18.64
C ASP A 416 33.11 25.19 19.53
N ASN A 417 34.34 24.83 19.17
CA ASN A 417 35.03 23.66 19.72
C ASN A 417 36.16 23.97 20.70
N ASP A 418 36.49 25.26 20.87
CA ASP A 418 37.42 25.74 21.88
C ASP A 418 37.07 27.19 22.23
N VAL A 419 35.97 27.37 22.98
CA VAL A 419 35.43 28.69 23.37
C VAL A 419 36.47 29.59 24.05
N ALA A 420 37.45 29.02 24.76
CA ALA A 420 38.53 29.75 25.40
C ALA A 420 39.74 30.04 24.47
N GLY A 421 39.73 29.54 23.22
CA GLY A 421 40.75 29.78 22.21
C GLY A 421 42.12 29.18 22.55
N THR A 422 42.15 28.06 23.27
CA THR A 422 43.40 27.46 23.77
C THR A 422 44.26 26.85 22.65
N GLY A 423 43.64 26.46 21.54
CA GLY A 423 44.29 25.74 20.44
C GLY A 423 44.56 24.26 20.75
N ALA A 424 44.03 23.76 21.87
CA ALA A 424 44.22 22.38 22.33
C ALA A 424 42.97 21.51 22.16
N PHE A 425 41.77 22.09 21.99
CA PHE A 425 40.53 21.34 21.76
C PHE A 425 40.04 21.46 20.31
N SER A 426 39.30 20.46 19.82
CA SER A 426 38.71 20.43 18.48
C SER A 426 37.55 19.43 18.38
N THR A 427 36.71 19.56 17.35
CA THR A 427 35.62 18.62 17.02
C THR A 427 35.66 18.18 15.55
N ASP A 428 35.05 17.03 15.26
CA ASP A 428 34.78 16.57 13.88
C ASP A 428 33.55 17.26 13.24
N ALA A 429 32.56 17.62 14.05
CA ALA A 429 31.35 18.33 13.61
C ALA A 429 31.46 19.86 13.74
N THR A 430 30.85 20.57 12.79
CA THR A 430 30.74 22.04 12.77
C THR A 430 29.31 22.56 12.68
N ALA A 431 28.41 21.83 12.01
CA ALA A 431 26.96 22.06 11.95
C ALA A 431 26.26 20.78 11.43
N PHE A 432 25.00 20.53 11.82
CA PHE A 432 24.22 19.38 11.38
C PHE A 432 22.71 19.53 11.69
N THR A 433 21.88 18.64 11.14
CA THR A 433 20.44 18.57 11.43
C THR A 433 20.06 17.15 11.86
N LEU A 434 19.20 17.03 12.87
CA LEU A 434 18.67 15.76 13.39
C LEU A 434 17.13 15.75 13.31
N ALA A 435 16.58 14.74 12.63
CA ALA A 435 15.14 14.49 12.64
C ALA A 435 14.63 14.10 14.04
N PRO A 436 13.32 14.22 14.34
CA PRO A 436 12.73 13.82 15.62
C PRO A 436 13.13 12.41 16.05
N GLY A 437 13.54 12.26 17.31
CA GLY A 437 14.00 10.99 17.88
C GLY A 437 15.35 10.47 17.35
N SER A 438 16.04 11.22 16.50
CA SER A 438 17.35 10.85 15.95
C SER A 438 18.51 11.38 16.79
N SER A 439 19.66 10.71 16.69
CA SER A 439 20.89 11.09 17.38
C SER A 439 22.11 10.99 16.48
N THR A 440 23.14 11.80 16.73
CA THR A 440 24.48 11.66 16.14
C THR A 440 25.55 11.63 17.22
N VAL A 441 26.73 11.13 16.88
CA VAL A 441 27.93 11.22 17.70
C VAL A 441 28.81 12.35 17.15
N VAL A 442 29.41 13.13 18.05
CA VAL A 442 30.42 14.15 17.76
C VAL A 442 31.70 13.74 18.49
N THR A 443 32.81 13.68 17.76
CA THR A 443 34.13 13.39 18.31
C THR A 443 34.80 14.68 18.75
N ALA A 444 35.10 14.79 20.04
CA ALA A 444 35.89 15.87 20.63
C ALA A 444 37.32 15.38 20.88
N ALA A 445 38.33 16.15 20.50
CA ALA A 445 39.74 15.78 20.69
C ALA A 445 40.52 16.85 21.46
N PHE A 446 41.38 16.40 22.39
CA PHE A 446 42.35 17.22 23.11
C PHE A 446 43.78 16.87 22.66
N SER A 447 44.54 17.90 22.30
CA SER A 447 45.87 17.80 21.69
C SER A 447 46.82 18.85 22.31
N PRO A 448 47.41 18.59 23.49
CA PRO A 448 48.16 19.60 24.23
C PRO A 448 49.42 20.07 23.48
N VAL A 449 49.53 21.38 23.26
CA VAL A 449 50.67 22.04 22.61
C VAL A 449 51.78 22.48 23.60
N THR A 450 51.47 22.52 24.89
CA THR A 450 52.36 22.90 25.99
C THR A 450 52.11 22.02 27.22
N THR A 451 53.07 21.95 28.15
CA THR A 451 52.89 21.24 29.41
C THR A 451 52.09 22.05 30.43
N GLY A 452 51.17 21.40 31.15
CA GLY A 452 50.27 22.04 32.14
C GLY A 452 48.79 21.77 31.85
N GLN A 453 47.92 22.10 32.79
CA GLN A 453 46.47 21.94 32.65
C GLN A 453 45.86 23.01 31.75
N VAL A 454 44.89 22.61 30.93
CA VAL A 454 44.17 23.43 29.95
C VAL A 454 42.68 23.11 30.06
N SER A 455 41.82 24.13 30.00
CA SER A 455 40.36 23.97 30.12
C SER A 455 39.63 24.94 29.19
N SER A 456 38.54 24.48 28.57
CA SER A 456 37.70 25.23 27.63
C SER A 456 36.24 24.76 27.69
N GLN A 457 35.44 25.15 26.70
CA GLN A 457 34.11 24.59 26.46
C GLN A 457 33.95 24.24 24.97
N ILE A 458 33.16 23.21 24.69
CA ILE A 458 32.55 22.96 23.37
C ILE A 458 31.10 23.45 23.44
N ARG A 459 30.68 24.27 22.49
CA ARG A 459 29.40 24.99 22.51
C ARG A 459 28.60 24.71 21.25
N PHE A 460 27.38 24.21 21.44
CA PHE A 460 26.42 23.92 20.39
C PHE A 460 25.39 25.04 20.32
N PHE A 461 25.23 25.68 19.15
CA PHE A 461 24.16 26.64 18.87
C PHE A 461 23.04 25.94 18.10
N SER A 462 21.78 26.09 18.53
CA SER A 462 20.65 25.34 17.95
C SER A 462 19.37 26.15 17.77
N ASN A 463 18.38 25.57 17.08
CA ASN A 463 17.02 26.10 16.94
C ASN A 463 16.06 25.66 18.08
N ASP A 464 16.52 24.94 19.09
CA ASP A 464 15.75 24.71 20.32
C ASP A 464 15.50 26.06 21.03
N ALA A 465 14.23 26.45 21.16
CA ALA A 465 13.85 27.74 21.75
C ALA A 465 14.06 27.80 23.28
N LEU A 466 14.18 26.65 23.95
CA LEU A 466 14.50 26.54 25.37
C LEU A 466 16.01 26.43 25.60
N ASN A 467 16.72 25.73 24.71
CA ASN A 467 18.17 25.52 24.77
C ASN A 467 18.89 26.00 23.48
N PRO A 468 18.83 27.30 23.13
CA PRO A 468 19.43 27.83 21.91
C PRO A 468 20.97 27.75 21.93
N GLN A 469 21.56 27.53 23.10
CA GLN A 469 22.98 27.26 23.30
C GLN A 469 23.14 26.18 24.39
N ILE A 470 23.97 25.16 24.14
CA ILE A 470 24.43 24.20 25.16
C ILE A 470 25.96 24.19 25.20
N ASP A 471 26.51 24.29 26.42
CA ASP A 471 27.94 24.23 26.67
C ASP A 471 28.33 22.90 27.35
N VAL A 472 29.35 22.24 26.82
CA VAL A 472 30.03 21.08 27.40
C VAL A 472 31.40 21.53 27.92
N ALA A 473 31.69 21.31 29.20
CA ALA A 473 33.01 21.64 29.75
C ALA A 473 34.08 20.65 29.27
N VAL A 474 35.28 21.12 28.95
CA VAL A 474 36.40 20.24 28.54
C VAL A 474 37.70 20.62 29.25
N ASP A 475 38.46 19.63 29.73
CA ASP A 475 39.75 19.84 30.37
C ASP A 475 40.73 18.66 30.15
N GLY A 476 42.02 18.96 30.27
CA GLY A 476 43.12 18.00 30.20
C GLY A 476 44.49 18.65 30.39
N GLY A 477 45.51 17.83 30.65
CA GLY A 477 46.88 18.29 30.88
C GLY A 477 47.86 17.88 29.80
N GLY A 478 48.84 18.71 29.51
CA GLY A 478 50.02 18.34 28.75
C GLY A 478 51.17 17.86 29.66
N LEU A 479 51.74 16.71 29.37
CA LEU A 479 52.95 16.17 30.02
C LEU A 479 54.09 15.90 29.03
N ALA A 480 55.32 15.96 29.53
CA ALA A 480 56.50 15.39 28.87
C ALA A 480 56.67 13.95 29.36
N LEU A 481 56.34 12.98 28.50
CA LEU A 481 56.22 11.56 28.87
C LEU A 481 57.51 10.76 28.56
N PRO A 482 58.04 9.96 29.50
CA PRO A 482 59.21 9.10 29.28
C PRO A 482 58.81 7.82 28.51
N PRO A 483 59.71 7.22 27.70
CA PRO A 483 59.36 6.11 26.80
C PRO A 483 59.07 4.79 27.53
N CYS A 484 57.79 4.46 27.64
CA CYS A 484 57.29 3.17 28.08
C CYS A 484 57.56 2.05 27.05
N ALA A 485 57.78 0.83 27.53
CA ALA A 485 57.75 -0.38 26.70
C ALA A 485 56.86 -1.44 27.38
N TYR A 486 55.73 -1.78 26.78
CA TYR A 486 54.68 -2.56 27.42
C TYR A 486 54.27 -3.83 26.64
N ARG A 487 53.55 -4.71 27.32
CA ARG A 487 52.87 -5.87 26.75
C ARG A 487 51.41 -5.87 27.16
N ILE A 488 50.50 -6.07 26.22
CA ILE A 488 49.07 -6.25 26.47
C ILE A 488 48.68 -7.70 26.12
N THR A 489 47.91 -8.37 26.98
CA THR A 489 47.52 -9.78 26.79
C THR A 489 46.18 -10.08 27.46
N PRO A 490 45.20 -10.70 26.76
CA PRO A 490 45.18 -10.99 25.32
C PRO A 490 45.01 -9.71 24.48
N THR A 491 45.28 -9.79 23.18
CA THR A 491 45.11 -8.67 22.23
C THR A 491 43.69 -8.53 21.68
N GLN A 492 42.79 -9.44 22.06
CA GLN A 492 41.34 -9.37 21.81
C GLN A 492 40.58 -10.09 22.93
N LEU A 493 39.37 -9.63 23.24
CA LEU A 493 38.41 -10.32 24.11
C LEU A 493 37.18 -10.75 23.32
N LEU A 494 36.76 -12.00 23.52
CA LEU A 494 35.64 -12.62 22.84
C LEU A 494 34.62 -13.08 23.88
N PHE A 495 33.59 -12.27 24.11
CA PHE A 495 32.58 -12.47 25.15
C PHE A 495 31.55 -13.55 24.79
N GLY A 496 31.42 -13.88 23.51
CA GLY A 496 30.46 -14.87 23.02
C GLY A 496 29.04 -14.33 22.92
N ALA A 497 28.06 -15.24 22.87
CA ALA A 497 26.64 -14.92 22.85
C ALA A 497 26.11 -14.70 24.28
N VAL A 498 25.47 -13.55 24.53
CA VAL A 498 24.99 -13.14 25.86
C VAL A 498 23.55 -12.62 25.76
N PRO A 499 22.60 -13.07 26.62
CA PRO A 499 21.25 -12.50 26.69
C PRO A 499 21.22 -11.10 27.33
N PHE A 500 20.26 -10.24 26.96
CA PHE A 500 20.14 -8.85 27.44
C PHE A 500 20.08 -8.64 28.98
N THR A 501 19.71 -9.68 29.74
CA THR A 501 19.63 -9.68 31.21
C THR A 501 20.91 -10.18 31.89
N GLN A 502 21.88 -10.70 31.14
CA GLN A 502 23.13 -11.24 31.67
C GLN A 502 24.30 -10.31 31.38
N THR A 503 25.30 -10.36 32.26
CA THR A 503 26.56 -9.63 32.12
C THR A 503 27.72 -10.62 32.21
N VAL A 504 28.62 -10.62 31.24
CA VAL A 504 29.84 -11.44 31.23
C VAL A 504 31.06 -10.56 31.46
N THR A 505 31.90 -10.91 32.44
CA THR A 505 33.17 -10.21 32.69
C THR A 505 34.34 -11.00 32.10
N GLN A 506 35.21 -10.32 31.35
CA GLN A 506 36.54 -10.79 30.98
C GLN A 506 37.58 -9.74 31.37
N GLY A 507 38.87 -9.98 31.12
CA GLY A 507 39.92 -9.03 31.52
C GLY A 507 41.14 -9.06 30.63
N VAL A 508 41.79 -7.90 30.51
CA VAL A 508 43.05 -7.70 29.79
C VAL A 508 44.12 -7.32 30.79
N ARG A 509 45.31 -7.94 30.69
CA ARG A 509 46.49 -7.49 31.43
C ARG A 509 47.33 -6.58 30.57
N ILE A 510 47.76 -5.45 31.13
CA ILE A 510 48.88 -4.65 30.62
C ILE A 510 50.06 -4.75 31.60
N GLU A 511 51.26 -5.00 31.08
CA GLU A 511 52.51 -5.21 31.83
C GLU A 511 53.57 -4.23 31.33
N ASN A 512 54.27 -3.55 32.24
CA ASN A 512 55.45 -2.76 31.92
C ASN A 512 56.67 -3.70 31.77
N THR A 513 57.15 -3.83 30.54
CA THR A 513 58.32 -4.64 30.17
C THR A 513 59.62 -3.83 30.01
N GLY A 514 59.56 -2.51 30.19
CA GLY A 514 60.68 -1.57 30.13
C GLY A 514 61.33 -1.33 31.49
N ASN A 515 62.33 -0.43 31.50
CA ASN A 515 63.04 0.00 32.72
C ASN A 515 62.40 1.25 33.36
N ASP A 516 61.92 2.16 32.53
CA ASP A 516 61.25 3.40 32.96
C ASP A 516 59.79 3.14 33.37
N ALA A 517 59.20 4.06 34.13
CA ALA A 517 57.82 3.95 34.56
C ALA A 517 56.85 4.28 33.42
N CYS A 518 55.88 3.38 33.19
CA CYS A 518 54.81 3.59 32.23
C CYS A 518 53.63 4.30 32.90
N LEU A 519 53.25 5.48 32.42
CA LEU A 519 52.00 6.12 32.82
C LEU A 519 50.88 5.65 31.89
N ILE A 520 49.84 5.04 32.46
CA ILE A 520 48.55 4.84 31.82
C ILE A 520 47.72 6.08 32.17
N ASN A 521 47.67 7.00 31.22
CA ASN A 521 46.99 8.29 31.31
C ASN A 521 45.48 8.09 31.49
N ASP A 522 44.91 7.18 30.70
CA ASP A 522 43.48 6.86 30.66
C ASP A 522 43.22 5.46 30.06
N LEU A 523 42.03 4.91 30.29
CA LEU A 523 41.49 3.68 29.72
C LEU A 523 40.05 3.92 29.27
N ASP A 524 39.75 3.77 27.97
CA ASP A 524 38.42 4.06 27.43
C ASP A 524 37.94 3.00 26.41
N ILE A 525 36.62 2.91 26.22
CA ILE A 525 35.94 1.95 25.34
C ILE A 525 35.49 2.70 24.08
N ILE A 526 36.36 2.67 23.08
CA ILE A 526 36.21 3.36 21.80
C ILE A 526 35.21 2.56 20.92
N PRO A 527 34.16 3.18 20.34
CA PRO A 527 33.29 2.52 19.38
C PRO A 527 34.03 2.08 18.12
N THR A 528 33.45 1.09 17.45
CA THR A 528 33.60 0.96 15.99
C THR A 528 32.35 1.52 15.30
N THR A 529 32.41 1.72 13.99
CA THR A 529 31.24 2.13 13.18
C THR A 529 30.13 1.05 13.06
N PHE A 530 30.23 -0.06 13.79
CA PHE A 530 29.27 -1.17 13.80
C PHE A 530 29.09 -1.78 15.21
N GLY A 531 28.00 -1.44 15.90
CA GLY A 531 27.63 -2.00 17.21
C GLY A 531 27.43 -0.92 18.28
N SER A 532 26.91 -1.29 19.45
CA SER A 532 26.64 -0.34 20.53
C SER A 532 27.75 -0.32 21.59
N THR A 533 28.27 0.86 21.92
CA THR A 533 29.26 1.02 23.01
C THR A 533 28.66 0.85 24.39
N THR A 534 27.37 1.14 24.58
CA THR A 534 26.69 0.99 25.87
C THR A 534 26.60 -0.46 26.34
N ALA A 535 26.93 -1.42 25.46
CA ALA A 535 27.04 -2.83 25.79
C ALA A 535 28.32 -3.21 26.55
N TYR A 536 29.35 -2.37 26.61
CA TYR A 536 30.61 -2.66 27.30
C TYR A 536 30.92 -1.65 28.42
N THR A 537 31.42 -2.09 29.57
CA THR A 537 31.77 -1.23 30.70
C THR A 537 33.06 -1.65 31.41
N LEU A 538 33.84 -0.68 31.89
CA LEU A 538 34.99 -0.93 32.78
C LEU A 538 34.50 -1.17 34.21
N VAL A 539 34.80 -2.33 34.80
CA VAL A 539 34.24 -2.72 36.11
C VAL A 539 34.76 -1.84 37.25
N ASN A 540 35.99 -1.35 37.14
CA ASN A 540 36.60 -0.44 38.10
C ASN A 540 36.44 1.04 37.69
N GLY A 541 35.59 1.33 36.70
CA GLY A 541 35.51 2.64 36.05
C GLY A 541 36.73 2.98 35.18
N THR A 542 36.68 4.17 34.60
CA THR A 542 37.80 4.83 33.90
C THR A 542 38.97 5.02 34.87
N GLN A 543 40.14 4.44 34.58
CA GLN A 543 41.32 4.56 35.45
C GLN A 543 42.35 5.50 34.83
N THR A 544 42.44 6.71 35.37
CA THR A 544 43.39 7.74 34.93
C THR A 544 44.64 7.79 35.80
N GLY A 545 45.77 8.15 35.20
CA GLY A 545 47.03 8.42 35.90
C GLY A 545 47.71 7.21 36.59
N VAL A 546 47.46 5.98 36.15
CA VAL A 546 48.02 4.77 36.77
C VAL A 546 49.48 4.58 36.33
N THR A 547 50.42 4.78 37.27
CA THR A 547 51.86 4.57 37.01
C THR A 547 52.28 3.12 37.28
N LEU A 548 52.72 2.40 36.25
CA LEU A 548 53.33 1.08 36.35
C LEU A 548 54.87 1.16 36.39
N ALA A 549 55.47 0.76 37.50
CA ALA A 549 56.92 0.53 37.60
C ALA A 549 57.39 -0.63 36.69
N SER A 550 58.69 -0.74 36.44
CA SER A 550 59.29 -1.86 35.68
C SER A 550 58.85 -3.22 36.27
N GLY A 551 58.32 -4.11 35.42
CA GLY A 551 57.80 -5.42 35.81
C GLY A 551 56.45 -5.40 36.54
N ALA A 552 55.82 -4.25 36.73
CA ALA A 552 54.47 -4.15 37.28
C ALA A 552 53.41 -4.33 36.17
N TYR A 553 52.22 -4.78 36.56
CA TYR A 553 51.09 -4.97 35.66
C TYR A 553 49.78 -4.43 36.25
N LEU A 554 48.83 -4.10 35.38
CA LEU A 554 47.45 -3.79 35.70
C LEU A 554 46.53 -4.81 35.01
N ASP A 555 45.62 -5.41 35.79
CA ASP A 555 44.50 -6.19 35.25
C ASP A 555 43.29 -5.26 35.07
N VAL A 556 42.80 -5.15 33.83
CA VAL A 556 41.66 -4.31 33.44
C VAL A 556 40.45 -5.23 33.21
N PRO A 557 39.51 -5.35 34.17
CA PRO A 557 38.26 -6.09 33.99
C PRO A 557 37.23 -5.29 33.19
N ILE A 558 36.67 -5.93 32.16
CA ILE A 558 35.63 -5.36 31.27
C ILE A 558 34.39 -6.27 31.33
N GLN A 559 33.23 -5.67 31.53
CA GLN A 559 31.93 -6.31 31.42
C GLN A 559 31.33 -6.10 30.03
N TYR A 560 30.61 -7.11 29.55
CA TYR A 560 29.73 -7.06 28.38
C TYR A 560 28.30 -7.40 28.81
N ARG A 561 27.35 -6.51 28.50
CA ARG A 561 25.91 -6.66 28.69
C ARG A 561 25.19 -6.08 27.46
N PRO A 562 24.73 -6.91 26.51
CA PRO A 562 24.10 -6.41 25.29
C PRO A 562 22.77 -5.71 25.52
N VAL A 563 22.50 -4.69 24.71
CA VAL A 563 21.27 -3.87 24.74
C VAL A 563 20.32 -4.14 23.56
N ALA A 564 20.81 -4.79 22.50
CA ALA A 564 20.07 -5.12 21.29
C ALA A 564 20.61 -6.42 20.66
N ALA A 565 19.86 -7.02 19.73
CA ALA A 565 20.26 -8.27 19.08
C ALA A 565 21.25 -8.01 17.93
N GLY A 566 22.39 -8.69 17.92
CA GLY A 566 23.44 -8.50 16.91
C GLY A 566 24.85 -8.57 17.51
N GLY A 567 25.88 -8.37 16.68
CA GLY A 567 27.27 -8.35 17.13
C GLY A 567 27.74 -6.95 17.53
N ASP A 568 28.11 -6.76 18.80
CA ASP A 568 28.67 -5.49 19.29
C ASP A 568 30.20 -5.48 19.18
N ARG A 569 30.78 -4.41 18.61
CA ARG A 569 32.23 -4.24 18.47
C ARG A 569 32.72 -2.91 18.99
N ALA A 570 33.68 -2.98 19.90
CA ALA A 570 34.39 -1.84 20.47
C ALA A 570 35.89 -2.14 20.56
N HIS A 571 36.69 -1.12 20.88
CA HIS A 571 38.10 -1.24 21.18
C HIS A 571 38.37 -0.69 22.58
N LEU A 572 38.99 -1.47 23.46
CA LEU A 572 39.59 -0.94 24.67
C LEU A 572 40.89 -0.22 24.27
N GLY A 573 40.89 1.11 24.33
CA GLY A 573 42.08 1.94 24.15
C GLY A 573 42.83 2.12 25.46
N PHE A 574 44.16 2.03 25.39
CA PHE A 574 45.04 2.35 26.52
C PHE A 574 45.85 3.59 26.15
N TYR A 575 45.72 4.68 26.91
CA TYR A 575 46.49 5.89 26.65
C TYR A 575 47.78 5.83 27.46
N ILE A 576 48.90 5.53 26.81
CA ILE A 576 50.17 5.16 27.46
C ILE A 576 51.28 6.15 27.13
N SER A 577 52.21 6.36 28.06
CA SER A 577 53.48 7.06 27.86
C SER A 577 54.48 6.36 26.91
N ASP A 578 54.06 5.83 25.76
CA ASP A 578 54.98 5.38 24.70
C ASP A 578 54.93 6.37 23.51
N PRO A 579 56.02 7.08 23.18
CA PRO A 579 56.04 8.03 22.07
C PRO A 579 55.93 7.37 20.68
N ASN A 580 56.03 6.05 20.56
CA ASN A 580 55.91 5.30 19.31
C ASN A 580 54.52 4.71 19.10
N ASN A 581 53.85 4.32 20.19
CA ASN A 581 52.49 3.77 20.18
C ASN A 581 51.75 4.12 21.49
N SER A 582 51.31 5.38 21.59
CA SER A 582 50.63 5.93 22.76
C SER A 582 49.16 5.53 22.92
N ASN A 583 48.56 4.88 21.91
CA ASN A 583 47.18 4.39 21.94
C ASN A 583 47.05 3.01 21.25
N PRO A 584 47.63 1.93 21.82
CA PRO A 584 47.27 0.57 21.43
C PRO A 584 45.81 0.29 21.79
N THR A 585 45.17 -0.55 20.99
CA THR A 585 43.80 -1.01 21.26
C THR A 585 43.71 -2.52 21.34
N VAL A 586 42.75 -2.99 22.14
CA VAL A 586 42.32 -4.40 22.20
C VAL A 586 40.90 -4.51 21.66
N LEU A 587 40.69 -5.38 20.68
CA LEU A 587 39.36 -5.62 20.11
C LEU A 587 38.45 -6.29 21.15
N LEU A 588 37.27 -5.72 21.37
CA LEU A 588 36.18 -6.30 22.14
C LEU A 588 35.10 -6.78 21.18
N TYR A 589 34.73 -8.06 21.26
CA TYR A 589 33.63 -8.61 20.47
C TYR A 589 32.72 -9.55 21.28
N GLY A 590 31.42 -9.35 21.13
CA GLY A 590 30.34 -10.12 21.74
C GLY A 590 29.12 -10.12 20.82
N VAL A 591 28.17 -10.98 21.11
CA VAL A 591 26.89 -11.06 20.41
C VAL A 591 25.76 -10.92 21.42
N GLY A 592 24.95 -9.88 21.25
CA GLY A 592 23.66 -9.77 21.88
C GLY A 592 22.71 -10.76 21.25
N GLU A 593 22.32 -11.77 22.01
CA GLU A 593 21.16 -12.57 21.69
C GLU A 593 19.94 -11.93 22.36
N PRO A 594 18.77 -11.91 21.69
CA PRO A 594 17.55 -11.50 22.34
C PRO A 594 17.35 -12.31 23.60
N LEU A 595 16.76 -11.66 24.60
CA LEU A 595 16.33 -12.31 25.83
C LEU A 595 15.50 -13.55 25.45
N VAL A 596 16.06 -14.75 25.62
CA VAL A 596 15.27 -15.98 25.70
C VAL A 596 14.62 -15.98 27.08
N GLN A 597 13.73 -15.01 27.26
CA GLN A 597 12.59 -15.14 28.14
C GLN A 597 11.84 -16.35 27.58
N VAL A 598 12.07 -17.51 28.20
CA VAL A 598 10.99 -18.48 28.31
C VAL A 598 9.98 -17.85 29.25
N GLU A 599 9.22 -16.89 28.72
CA GLU A 599 7.84 -16.76 29.17
C GLU A 599 7.20 -18.09 28.84
N CYS A 600 7.08 -18.93 29.88
CA CYS A 600 6.09 -20.00 29.85
C CYS A 600 4.77 -19.32 29.42
N PRO A 601 4.10 -19.80 28.36
CA PRO A 601 2.86 -19.17 27.94
C PRO A 601 1.91 -19.13 29.14
N PRO A 602 1.15 -18.03 29.34
CA PRO A 602 0.28 -17.89 30.49
C PRO A 602 -0.61 -19.15 30.58
N PRO A 603 -0.73 -19.77 31.77
CA PRO A 603 -1.24 -21.13 31.88
C PRO A 603 -2.63 -21.21 31.24
N ILE A 604 -2.74 -22.02 30.18
CA ILE A 604 -3.95 -22.09 29.36
C ILE A 604 -5.07 -22.59 30.25
N THR A 605 -5.95 -21.66 30.64
CA THR A 605 -7.05 -21.92 31.54
C THR A 605 -8.09 -22.71 30.74
N THR A 606 -8.12 -24.02 30.95
CA THR A 606 -9.18 -24.89 30.45
C THR A 606 -10.54 -24.38 30.96
N GLN A 607 -11.64 -24.72 30.28
CA GLN A 607 -12.99 -24.33 30.73
C GLN A 607 -13.37 -24.88 32.13
N ALA A 608 -12.57 -25.77 32.71
CA ALA A 608 -12.69 -26.28 34.07
C ALA A 608 -11.86 -25.51 35.13
N GLY A 609 -11.12 -24.46 34.74
CA GLY A 609 -10.37 -23.60 35.67
C GLY A 609 -9.10 -24.20 36.27
N VAL A 610 -8.65 -25.37 35.79
CA VAL A 610 -7.40 -26.00 36.25
C VAL A 610 -6.20 -25.42 35.48
N PRO A 611 -5.21 -24.81 36.15
CA PRO A 611 -4.01 -24.30 35.49
C PRO A 611 -3.07 -25.45 35.12
N VAL A 612 -2.68 -25.53 33.85
CA VAL A 612 -1.70 -26.50 33.36
C VAL A 612 -0.32 -25.84 33.29
N SER A 613 0.62 -26.31 34.11
CA SER A 613 2.01 -25.86 34.07
C SER A 613 2.81 -26.68 33.04
N LEU A 614 3.31 -26.02 31.98
CA LEU A 614 4.27 -26.61 31.06
C LEU A 614 5.68 -26.51 31.65
N SER A 615 6.24 -27.63 32.10
CA SER A 615 7.61 -27.73 32.61
C SER A 615 8.45 -28.71 31.79
N ALA A 616 9.17 -28.22 30.79
CA ALA A 616 10.14 -29.02 30.05
C ALA A 616 11.50 -29.00 30.77
N ILE A 617 11.80 -30.04 31.56
CA ILE A 617 13.14 -30.28 32.11
C ILE A 617 13.84 -31.32 31.22
N GLY A 618 14.46 -30.85 30.14
CA GLY A 618 15.18 -31.68 29.17
C GLY A 618 16.63 -31.22 28.99
N THR A 619 17.58 -31.91 29.62
CA THR A 619 19.03 -31.73 29.33
C THR A 619 19.44 -32.63 28.18
N ALA A 620 19.14 -32.19 26.95
CA ALA A 620 19.48 -32.90 25.72
C ALA A 620 20.90 -32.54 25.24
N LEU A 621 21.87 -33.35 25.67
CA LEU A 621 23.04 -33.82 24.93
C LEU A 621 23.60 -32.95 23.78
N GLY A 622 24.85 -32.48 23.95
CA GLY A 622 25.84 -32.34 22.88
C GLY A 622 25.74 -31.15 21.93
N ALA A 623 24.54 -30.75 21.50
CA ALA A 623 24.33 -29.80 20.40
C ALA A 623 23.65 -28.50 20.85
N ASN A 624 24.12 -27.36 20.31
CA ASN A 624 23.46 -26.07 20.49
C ASN A 624 22.16 -26.01 19.67
N ILE A 625 21.04 -26.44 20.27
CA ILE A 625 19.70 -26.28 19.70
C ILE A 625 19.30 -24.80 19.81
N THR A 626 19.22 -24.11 18.67
CA THR A 626 18.95 -22.66 18.59
C THR A 626 17.46 -22.29 18.63
N GLY A 627 16.56 -23.26 18.83
CA GLY A 627 15.14 -23.00 19.05
C GLY A 627 14.26 -24.25 18.97
N TYR A 628 13.06 -24.14 19.54
CA TYR A 628 12.03 -25.17 19.59
C TYR A 628 10.71 -24.66 19.00
N ALA A 629 10.08 -25.45 18.15
CA ALA A 629 8.68 -25.29 17.75
C ALA A 629 7.80 -26.30 18.50
N TRP A 630 6.55 -25.92 18.78
CA TRP A 630 5.59 -26.76 19.51
C TRP A 630 4.33 -26.93 18.67
N ALA A 631 3.96 -28.19 18.37
CA ALA A 631 2.64 -28.52 17.85
C ALA A 631 1.78 -29.09 18.99
N ILE A 632 0.55 -28.59 19.15
CA ILE A 632 -0.37 -28.98 20.22
C ILE A 632 -1.71 -29.40 19.61
N THR A 633 -2.30 -30.49 20.09
CA THR A 633 -3.57 -31.04 19.60
C THR A 633 -4.41 -31.63 20.73
N ASN A 634 -5.74 -31.60 20.60
CA ASN A 634 -6.69 -32.27 21.50
C ASN A 634 -6.97 -33.74 21.11
N ALA A 635 -6.30 -34.24 20.07
CA ALA A 635 -6.29 -35.67 19.77
C ALA A 635 -5.31 -36.40 20.71
N PRO A 636 -5.65 -37.60 21.22
CA PRO A 636 -4.71 -38.40 22.00
C PRO A 636 -3.59 -38.92 21.08
N ILE A 637 -2.34 -38.57 21.39
CA ILE A 637 -1.11 -39.02 20.70
C ILE A 637 -0.73 -40.46 21.11
N GLY A 638 -1.73 -41.34 21.23
CA GLY A 638 -1.62 -42.73 21.70
C GLY A 638 -0.94 -43.67 20.70
N GLY A 639 0.33 -43.43 20.38
CA GLY A 639 1.11 -44.28 19.48
C GLY A 639 2.16 -43.55 18.62
N ILE A 640 2.44 -42.25 18.83
CA ILE A 640 3.60 -41.63 18.17
C ILE A 640 4.85 -41.92 19.00
N GLY A 641 5.82 -42.63 18.41
CA GLY A 641 7.16 -42.73 18.96
C GLY A 641 7.98 -41.49 18.61
N THR A 642 8.97 -41.13 19.42
CA THR A 642 9.94 -40.09 19.00
C THR A 642 10.66 -40.57 17.73
N PRO A 643 11.06 -39.69 16.78
CA PRO A 643 11.65 -40.14 15.52
C PRO A 643 12.91 -40.98 15.67
N ASN A 644 13.64 -40.88 16.79
CA ASN A 644 14.74 -41.79 17.12
C ASN A 644 14.33 -43.28 17.23
N GLN A 645 13.02 -43.57 17.31
CA GLN A 645 12.43 -44.92 17.28
C GLN A 645 11.95 -45.35 15.87
N TRP A 646 11.75 -44.42 14.94
CA TRP A 646 11.13 -44.65 13.62
C TRP A 646 12.07 -44.39 12.44
N LEU A 647 13.00 -43.45 12.61
CA LEU A 647 14.01 -42.99 11.66
C LEU A 647 15.38 -42.94 12.38
N PRO A 648 15.95 -44.08 12.80
CA PRO A 648 17.26 -44.10 13.43
C PRO A 648 18.32 -43.50 12.51
N ALA A 649 19.35 -42.88 13.08
CA ALA A 649 20.49 -42.37 12.31
C ALA A 649 21.25 -43.51 11.61
N PRO A 650 21.95 -43.25 10.47
CA PRO A 650 22.71 -44.27 9.77
C PRO A 650 23.75 -44.96 10.68
N PRO A 651 24.00 -46.28 10.56
CA PRO A 651 24.85 -47.03 11.51
C PRO A 651 26.31 -46.55 11.67
N ASN A 652 26.79 -45.70 10.76
CA ASN A 652 28.14 -45.12 10.76
C ASN A 652 28.14 -43.58 10.94
N ALA A 653 26.98 -42.97 11.20
CA ALA A 653 26.91 -41.56 11.59
C ALA A 653 27.40 -41.40 13.04
N PRO A 654 27.99 -40.26 13.43
CA PRO A 654 28.22 -40.00 14.85
C PRO A 654 26.88 -40.02 15.60
N THR A 655 26.92 -40.50 16.84
CA THR A 655 25.78 -40.41 17.77
C THR A 655 25.28 -38.97 17.81
N GLU A 656 23.94 -38.80 17.79
CA GLU A 656 23.26 -37.49 17.76
C GLU A 656 23.32 -36.73 16.40
N THR A 657 23.40 -37.45 15.27
CA THR A 657 23.22 -36.85 13.93
C THR A 657 21.74 -36.71 13.55
N PHE A 658 21.25 -35.48 13.42
CA PHE A 658 19.95 -35.19 12.80
C PHE A 658 19.96 -35.48 11.29
N LEU A 659 18.86 -36.00 10.76
CA LEU A 659 18.75 -36.33 9.34
C LEU A 659 18.69 -35.06 8.46
N PRO A 660 19.45 -35.01 7.34
CA PRO A 660 19.36 -33.88 6.41
C PRO A 660 17.95 -33.80 5.81
N TYR A 661 17.47 -32.57 5.66
CA TYR A 661 16.17 -32.23 5.06
C TYR A 661 14.92 -32.78 5.78
N ILE A 662 15.05 -33.24 7.04
CA ILE A 662 13.94 -33.58 7.94
C ILE A 662 13.99 -32.66 9.18
N VAL A 663 12.82 -32.24 9.67
CA VAL A 663 12.69 -31.54 10.96
C VAL A 663 12.93 -32.53 12.11
N GLY A 664 13.92 -32.27 12.95
CA GLY A 664 14.14 -33.06 14.16
C GLY A 664 12.97 -32.91 15.15
N VAL A 665 12.57 -33.99 15.82
CA VAL A 665 11.65 -33.92 16.98
C VAL A 665 12.40 -34.40 18.21
N TYR A 666 12.37 -33.60 19.27
CA TYR A 666 13.15 -33.80 20.48
C TYR A 666 12.34 -34.50 21.57
N ASP A 667 11.05 -34.14 21.73
CA ASP A 667 10.17 -34.67 22.77
C ASP A 667 8.71 -34.75 22.30
N ILE A 668 7.93 -35.65 22.90
CA ILE A 668 6.50 -35.86 22.66
C ILE A 668 5.84 -36.19 24.00
N GLY A 669 4.80 -35.45 24.38
CA GLY A 669 4.12 -35.65 25.65
C GLY A 669 2.63 -35.33 25.63
N GLN A 670 2.01 -35.47 26.81
CA GLN A 670 0.59 -35.21 27.02
C GLN A 670 0.40 -34.43 28.33
N SER A 671 -0.53 -33.48 28.35
CA SER A 671 -0.87 -32.66 29.50
C SER A 671 -2.39 -32.39 29.52
N GLY A 672 -3.11 -33.18 30.34
CA GLY A 672 -4.57 -33.27 30.28
C GLY A 672 -5.04 -33.92 28.97
N ASP A 673 -6.09 -33.37 28.37
CA ASP A 673 -6.61 -33.81 27.07
C ASP A 673 -5.73 -33.38 25.87
N TRP A 674 -4.71 -32.54 26.11
CA TRP A 674 -3.83 -32.00 25.09
C TRP A 674 -2.56 -32.83 24.95
N SER A 675 -2.22 -33.19 23.73
CA SER A 675 -0.94 -33.79 23.38
C SER A 675 -0.04 -32.76 22.68
N TYR A 676 1.27 -32.84 22.91
CA TYR A 676 2.25 -31.91 22.34
C TYR A 676 3.46 -32.61 21.72
N ILE A 677 4.06 -31.96 20.72
CA ILE A 677 5.28 -32.39 20.03
C ILE A 677 6.26 -31.21 20.04
N VAL A 678 7.47 -31.42 20.56
CA VAL A 678 8.54 -30.43 20.62
C VAL A 678 9.57 -30.74 19.53
N MET A 679 9.73 -29.82 18.57
CA MET A 679 10.50 -30.04 17.34
C MET A 679 11.49 -28.91 17.03
N GLU A 680 12.36 -29.16 16.07
CA GLU A 680 13.37 -28.22 15.57
C GLU A 680 12.72 -26.95 15.02
N TYR A 681 13.10 -25.80 15.57
CA TYR A 681 12.72 -24.51 14.99
C TYR A 681 13.54 -24.22 13.72
N VAL A 682 13.01 -24.63 12.56
CA VAL A 682 13.56 -24.23 11.27
C VAL A 682 13.30 -22.73 11.09
N ARG A 683 14.35 -21.92 11.18
CA ARG A 683 14.28 -20.47 11.03
C ARG A 683 14.00 -20.09 9.57
N GLY A 684 12.73 -20.05 9.19
CA GLY A 684 12.27 -19.58 7.89
C GLY A 684 10.82 -20.02 7.55
N PRO A 685 10.21 -19.41 6.52
CA PRO A 685 8.82 -19.67 6.13
C PRO A 685 8.63 -21.04 5.47
N ASN A 686 7.39 -21.54 5.47
CA ASN A 686 7.04 -22.69 4.63
C ASN A 686 6.92 -22.29 3.15
N LEU A 687 7.07 -23.26 2.25
CA LEU A 687 7.04 -23.02 0.82
C LEU A 687 5.68 -22.44 0.37
N SER A 688 4.57 -22.82 1.00
CA SER A 688 3.25 -22.23 0.71
C SER A 688 3.14 -20.74 1.02
N MET A 689 3.96 -20.20 1.93
CA MET A 689 4.09 -18.76 2.16
C MET A 689 4.99 -18.11 1.11
N LEU A 690 6.15 -18.72 0.83
CA LEU A 690 7.09 -18.23 -0.19
C LEU A 690 6.48 -18.11 -1.59
N LEU A 691 5.63 -19.06 -1.99
CA LEU A 691 4.96 -19.02 -3.31
C LEU A 691 3.88 -17.92 -3.42
N LYS A 692 3.52 -17.26 -2.30
CA LYS A 692 2.60 -16.11 -2.22
C LYS A 692 3.33 -14.76 -2.00
N ALA A 693 4.64 -14.78 -1.77
CA ALA A 693 5.43 -13.56 -1.60
C ALA A 693 5.54 -12.77 -2.92
N SER A 694 5.84 -11.48 -2.84
CA SER A 694 6.07 -10.61 -4.00
C SER A 694 7.24 -11.06 -4.88
N ALA A 695 8.23 -11.73 -4.30
CA ALA A 695 9.33 -12.41 -4.99
C ALA A 695 9.33 -13.90 -4.63
N PRO A 696 8.59 -14.75 -5.35
CA PRO A 696 8.58 -16.20 -5.09
C PRO A 696 9.89 -16.88 -5.54
N PRO A 697 10.25 -18.05 -4.98
CA PRO A 697 11.49 -18.75 -5.33
C PRO A 697 11.61 -19.06 -6.83
N ALA A 698 12.83 -18.93 -7.38
CA ALA A 698 13.11 -19.23 -8.78
C ALA A 698 12.97 -20.73 -9.08
N ARG A 699 12.64 -21.07 -10.35
CA ARG A 699 12.40 -22.47 -10.78
C ARG A 699 13.54 -23.42 -10.41
N ARG A 700 14.80 -23.02 -10.60
CA ARG A 700 15.99 -23.78 -10.18
C ARG A 700 15.92 -24.17 -8.71
N ASP A 701 15.64 -23.20 -7.85
CA ASP A 701 15.71 -23.38 -6.40
C ASP A 701 14.51 -24.22 -5.92
N ILE A 702 13.34 -24.10 -6.56
CA ILE A 702 12.22 -25.04 -6.39
C ILE A 702 12.63 -26.47 -6.76
N VAL A 703 13.24 -26.70 -7.93
CA VAL A 703 13.67 -28.05 -8.35
C VAL A 703 14.76 -28.60 -7.41
N ARG A 704 15.66 -27.74 -6.89
CA ARG A 704 16.63 -28.11 -5.86
C ARG A 704 15.95 -28.52 -4.54
N TYR A 705 14.95 -27.78 -4.06
CA TYR A 705 14.19 -28.17 -2.86
C TYR A 705 13.46 -29.50 -3.08
N MET A 706 12.81 -29.72 -4.22
CA MET A 706 12.10 -30.98 -4.48
C MET A 706 13.05 -32.19 -4.54
N ALA A 707 14.28 -32.03 -5.03
CA ALA A 707 15.31 -33.06 -4.97
C ALA A 707 15.80 -33.34 -3.52
N GLN A 708 15.85 -32.33 -2.65
CA GLN A 708 16.17 -32.49 -1.22
C GLN A 708 15.04 -33.20 -0.44
N VAL A 709 13.78 -32.86 -0.72
CA VAL A 709 12.60 -33.56 -0.17
C VAL A 709 12.57 -35.03 -0.62
N ALA A 710 12.91 -35.29 -1.88
CA ALA A 710 13.00 -36.65 -2.39
C ALA A 710 14.10 -37.47 -1.69
N ASP A 711 15.28 -36.91 -1.37
CA ASP A 711 16.29 -37.62 -0.57
C ASP A 711 15.78 -37.97 0.83
N ALA A 712 15.17 -37.01 1.53
CA ALA A 712 14.57 -37.23 2.85
C ALA A 712 13.52 -38.35 2.84
N MET A 713 12.69 -38.38 1.79
CA MET A 713 11.63 -39.37 1.66
C MET A 713 12.15 -40.74 1.19
N ASP A 714 13.21 -40.84 0.40
CA ASP A 714 13.85 -42.12 0.08
C ASP A 714 14.44 -42.76 1.36
N TYR A 715 15.02 -41.94 2.24
CA TYR A 715 15.46 -42.39 3.57
C TYR A 715 14.30 -42.91 4.42
N ALA A 716 13.21 -42.13 4.53
CA ALA A 716 12.04 -42.50 5.32
C ALA A 716 11.37 -43.78 4.77
N HIS A 717 11.22 -43.89 3.45
CA HIS A 717 10.71 -45.08 2.76
C HIS A 717 11.60 -46.31 3.02
N GLY A 718 12.92 -46.11 3.09
CA GLY A 718 13.88 -47.15 3.46
C GLY A 718 13.74 -47.67 4.91
N GLN A 719 13.18 -46.86 5.82
CA GLN A 719 12.80 -47.28 7.18
C GLN A 719 11.33 -47.75 7.28
N GLY A 720 10.59 -47.79 6.17
CA GLY A 720 9.17 -48.17 6.12
C GLY A 720 8.18 -47.06 6.49
N VAL A 721 8.65 -45.85 6.77
CA VAL A 721 7.81 -44.68 7.11
C VAL A 721 7.28 -44.04 5.82
N VAL A 722 5.98 -43.70 5.78
CA VAL A 722 5.30 -43.06 4.63
C VAL A 722 4.59 -41.81 5.13
N HIS A 723 4.80 -40.67 4.46
CA HIS A 723 4.40 -39.34 4.96
C HIS A 723 2.92 -39.03 4.76
N ARG A 724 2.37 -39.40 3.59
CA ARG A 724 0.93 -39.33 3.21
C ARG A 724 0.35 -37.92 3.03
N ASP A 725 1.07 -36.85 3.36
CA ASP A 725 0.62 -35.45 3.29
C ASP A 725 1.71 -34.47 2.78
N LEU A 726 2.54 -34.89 1.82
CA LEU A 726 3.53 -34.01 1.18
C LEU A 726 2.84 -32.90 0.35
N LYS A 727 3.01 -31.65 0.77
CA LYS A 727 2.48 -30.43 0.14
C LYS A 727 3.30 -29.20 0.56
N PRO A 728 3.22 -28.04 -0.14
CA PRO A 728 4.05 -26.87 0.14
C PRO A 728 3.93 -26.27 1.56
N ALA A 729 2.87 -26.58 2.30
CA ALA A 729 2.72 -26.12 3.68
C ALA A 729 3.64 -26.88 4.66
N ASN A 730 3.95 -28.15 4.36
CA ASN A 730 4.71 -29.08 5.22
C ASN A 730 6.20 -29.12 4.83
N LEU A 731 6.65 -28.13 4.04
CA LEU A 731 8.02 -27.94 3.56
C LEU A 731 8.54 -26.59 4.06
N LEU A 732 9.35 -26.60 5.12
CA LEU A 732 9.97 -25.41 5.69
C LEU A 732 11.23 -25.06 4.90
N VAL A 733 11.50 -23.78 4.63
CA VAL A 733 12.72 -23.33 3.95
C VAL A 733 13.48 -22.39 4.87
N SER A 734 14.70 -22.77 5.28
CA SER A 734 15.51 -21.98 6.20
C SER A 734 16.16 -20.76 5.52
N LEU A 735 16.61 -19.78 6.31
CA LEU A 735 17.34 -18.60 5.81
C LEU A 735 18.63 -18.97 5.04
N GLU A 736 19.21 -20.13 5.32
CA GLU A 736 20.39 -20.68 4.64
C GLU A 736 20.05 -21.38 3.30
N GLY A 737 18.78 -21.37 2.88
CA GLY A 737 18.33 -21.91 1.61
C GLY A 737 18.28 -23.44 1.56
N GLN A 738 17.96 -24.09 2.67
CA GLN A 738 17.71 -25.54 2.73
C GLN A 738 16.24 -25.82 3.05
N VAL A 739 15.66 -26.85 2.42
CA VAL A 739 14.31 -27.31 2.76
C VAL A 739 14.36 -28.35 3.89
N LYS A 740 13.34 -28.37 4.75
CA LYS A 740 13.08 -29.46 5.70
C LYS A 740 11.62 -29.90 5.67
N VAL A 741 11.41 -31.21 5.66
CA VAL A 741 10.09 -31.85 5.72
C VAL A 741 9.61 -31.88 7.17
N THR A 742 8.41 -31.34 7.42
CA THR A 742 7.70 -31.40 8.71
C THR A 742 6.42 -32.24 8.60
N ASP A 743 5.74 -32.45 9.72
CA ASP A 743 4.37 -32.97 9.80
C ASP A 743 4.23 -34.38 9.21
N PHE A 744 5.21 -35.25 9.51
CA PHE A 744 5.13 -36.69 9.24
C PHE A 744 3.85 -37.25 9.85
N GLY A 745 2.95 -37.75 9.00
CA GLY A 745 1.53 -37.89 9.31
C GLY A 745 1.22 -38.72 10.56
N ILE A 746 0.66 -38.04 11.59
CA ILE A 746 0.20 -38.61 12.87
C ILE A 746 -0.85 -39.74 12.69
N ALA A 747 -1.45 -39.85 11.50
CA ALA A 747 -2.42 -40.87 11.10
C ALA A 747 -1.81 -42.27 10.87
N HIS A 748 -1.08 -42.81 11.86
CA HIS A 748 -0.57 -44.20 11.83
C HIS A 748 -1.26 -45.16 12.82
N ILE A 749 -2.12 -44.67 13.71
CA ILE A 749 -2.80 -45.45 14.76
C ILE A 749 -4.07 -46.16 14.22
N LEU A 750 -4.13 -46.45 12.91
CA LEU A 750 -5.27 -47.10 12.24
C LEU A 750 -4.83 -48.12 11.17
N GLN A 751 -3.78 -48.90 11.45
CA GLN A 751 -3.41 -50.09 10.65
C GLN A 751 -3.71 -51.43 11.34
N ASP A 752 -4.24 -51.42 12.58
CA ASP A 752 -4.41 -52.64 13.39
C ASP A 752 -5.88 -52.99 13.72
N ARG A 753 -6.86 -52.17 13.27
CA ARG A 753 -8.30 -52.50 13.32
C ARG A 753 -9.08 -51.97 12.12
N ASP A 754 -9.81 -52.87 11.48
CA ASP A 754 -10.97 -52.70 10.59
C ASP A 754 -10.86 -51.68 9.44
N GLU A 755 -10.54 -52.20 8.25
CA GLU A 755 -10.71 -51.50 6.97
C GLU A 755 -12.18 -51.06 6.75
N LYS A 756 -12.47 -49.75 6.83
CA LYS A 756 -13.34 -48.94 5.90
C LYS A 756 -13.80 -47.59 6.46
N THR A 757 -13.78 -47.37 7.77
CA THR A 757 -14.51 -46.24 8.40
C THR A 757 -13.70 -44.97 8.67
N ALA A 758 -12.37 -45.00 8.59
CA ALA A 758 -11.51 -43.89 8.99
C ALA A 758 -11.66 -42.60 8.14
N PHE A 759 -11.93 -42.73 6.84
CA PHE A 759 -11.79 -41.63 5.87
C PHE A 759 -12.93 -40.59 5.91
N ALA A 760 -14.04 -40.89 6.61
CA ALA A 760 -15.23 -40.04 6.63
C ALA A 760 -15.31 -39.07 7.82
N ALA A 761 -14.44 -39.21 8.84
CA ALA A 761 -14.54 -38.46 10.10
C ALA A 761 -13.71 -37.16 10.13
N ALA A 762 -12.72 -37.01 9.25
CA ALA A 762 -11.89 -35.81 9.15
C ALA A 762 -12.51 -34.83 8.14
N GLY A 763 -12.98 -33.66 8.62
CA GLY A 763 -13.57 -32.62 7.77
C GLY A 763 -12.56 -32.13 6.71
N MET A 764 -12.80 -32.49 5.44
CA MET A 764 -11.85 -32.22 4.36
C MET A 764 -11.72 -30.72 4.06
N GLN A 765 -10.55 -30.15 4.32
CA GLN A 765 -10.19 -28.85 3.75
C GLN A 765 -10.03 -28.96 2.22
N VAL A 766 -10.74 -28.09 1.50
CA VAL A 766 -10.80 -28.04 0.02
C VAL A 766 -9.42 -27.84 -0.65
N GLY A 767 -8.41 -27.39 0.10
CA GLY A 767 -7.02 -27.29 -0.39
C GLY A 767 -6.28 -28.64 -0.47
N THR A 768 -6.42 -29.52 0.53
CA THR A 768 -5.57 -30.72 0.68
C THR A 768 -5.92 -31.81 -0.35
N VAL A 769 -7.19 -31.93 -0.73
CA VAL A 769 -7.68 -32.91 -1.73
C VAL A 769 -6.97 -32.81 -3.09
N ASN A 770 -6.41 -31.65 -3.42
CA ASN A 770 -5.71 -31.44 -4.69
C ASN A 770 -4.36 -32.18 -4.76
N TYR A 771 -3.74 -32.51 -3.62
CA TYR A 771 -2.47 -33.25 -3.56
C TYR A 771 -2.66 -34.76 -3.54
N MET A 772 -3.81 -35.25 -3.06
CA MET A 772 -4.08 -36.69 -2.85
C MET A 772 -3.83 -37.55 -4.10
N ALA A 773 -3.28 -38.74 -3.88
CA ALA A 773 -3.04 -39.75 -4.92
C ALA A 773 -4.31 -40.55 -5.25
N PRO A 774 -4.43 -41.14 -6.46
CA PRO A 774 -5.63 -41.89 -6.86
C PRO A 774 -5.97 -43.05 -5.92
N GLU A 775 -4.97 -43.71 -5.34
CA GLU A 775 -5.16 -44.74 -4.31
C GLU A 775 -5.73 -44.19 -2.99
N GLN A 776 -5.42 -42.94 -2.60
CA GLN A 776 -6.06 -42.31 -1.43
C GLN A 776 -7.53 -41.99 -1.69
N VAL A 777 -7.89 -41.61 -2.93
CA VAL A 777 -9.29 -41.33 -3.32
C VAL A 777 -10.12 -42.62 -3.40
N THR A 778 -9.50 -43.72 -3.84
CA THR A 778 -10.18 -45.01 -4.07
C THR A 778 -10.12 -45.99 -2.87
N GLY A 779 -9.41 -45.63 -1.79
CA GLY A 779 -9.20 -46.53 -0.64
C GLY A 779 -8.22 -47.68 -0.94
N GLY A 780 -7.34 -47.51 -1.92
CA GLY A 780 -6.30 -48.47 -2.28
C GLY A 780 -5.12 -48.49 -1.30
N ARG A 781 -4.17 -49.41 -1.54
CA ARG A 781 -3.01 -49.62 -0.65
C ARG A 781 -2.04 -48.43 -0.71
N ILE A 782 -1.97 -47.69 0.40
CA ILE A 782 -1.03 -46.59 0.60
C ILE A 782 0.40 -47.11 0.83
N GLY A 783 1.40 -46.45 0.24
CA GLY A 783 2.81 -46.82 0.39
C GLY A 783 3.77 -45.79 -0.22
N PRO A 784 5.07 -46.10 -0.35
CA PRO A 784 6.07 -45.23 -0.97
C PRO A 784 5.66 -44.58 -2.32
N PRO A 785 4.98 -45.28 -3.26
CA PRO A 785 4.51 -44.65 -4.50
C PRO A 785 3.48 -43.52 -4.30
N THR A 786 2.74 -43.53 -3.19
CA THR A 786 1.77 -42.48 -2.84
C THR A 786 2.49 -41.15 -2.62
N ASP A 787 3.53 -41.16 -1.80
CA ASP A 787 4.34 -39.96 -1.53
C ASP A 787 5.02 -39.44 -2.81
N ILE A 788 5.46 -40.33 -3.72
CA ILE A 788 6.05 -39.94 -5.03
C ILE A 788 5.03 -39.11 -5.84
N TYR A 789 3.75 -39.49 -5.83
CA TYR A 789 2.68 -38.76 -6.51
C TYR A 789 2.35 -37.42 -5.84
N LEU A 790 2.33 -37.36 -4.50
CA LEU A 790 2.12 -36.12 -3.76
C LEU A 790 3.26 -35.13 -4.00
N LEU A 791 4.52 -35.61 -4.03
CA LEU A 791 5.68 -34.79 -4.38
C LEU A 791 5.65 -34.36 -5.85
N GLY A 792 5.25 -35.24 -6.78
CA GLY A 792 5.02 -34.88 -8.18
C GLY A 792 3.97 -33.76 -8.34
N THR A 793 2.85 -33.86 -7.62
CA THR A 793 1.81 -32.83 -7.59
C THR A 793 2.32 -31.53 -6.96
N THR A 794 3.16 -31.63 -5.93
CA THR A 794 3.83 -30.50 -5.29
C THR A 794 4.78 -29.80 -6.26
N VAL A 795 5.64 -30.53 -6.98
CA VAL A 795 6.53 -29.96 -8.01
C VAL A 795 5.72 -29.23 -9.08
N PHE A 796 4.65 -29.85 -9.59
CA PHE A 796 3.76 -29.28 -10.60
C PHE A 796 3.16 -27.95 -10.13
N PHE A 797 2.61 -27.90 -8.91
CA PHE A 797 2.01 -26.69 -8.35
C PHE A 797 3.05 -25.60 -8.02
N CYS A 798 4.20 -25.98 -7.46
CA CYS A 798 5.28 -25.06 -7.15
C CYS A 798 5.87 -24.40 -8.41
N LEU A 799 5.82 -25.06 -9.57
CA LEU A 799 6.26 -24.46 -10.84
C LEU A 799 5.13 -23.71 -11.56
N SER A 800 3.96 -24.31 -11.75
CA SER A 800 2.88 -23.78 -12.61
C SER A 800 1.85 -22.87 -11.92
N ARG A 801 1.85 -22.80 -10.57
CA ARG A 801 0.77 -22.21 -9.73
C ARG A 801 -0.61 -22.89 -9.89
N ASN A 802 -0.70 -23.96 -10.66
CA ASN A 802 -1.92 -24.70 -10.99
C ASN A 802 -1.80 -26.16 -10.55
N TYR A 803 -2.89 -26.93 -10.62
CA TYR A 803 -2.89 -28.37 -10.35
C TYR A 803 -2.91 -29.18 -11.66
N PRO A 804 -2.44 -30.46 -11.66
CA PRO A 804 -2.38 -31.27 -12.89
C PRO A 804 -3.75 -31.69 -13.47
N TYR A 805 -4.84 -31.35 -12.78
CA TYR A 805 -6.23 -31.64 -13.15
C TYR A 805 -7.04 -30.36 -12.94
N GLY A 806 -7.83 -29.97 -13.94
CA GLY A 806 -8.66 -28.75 -13.90
C GLY A 806 -10.14 -29.05 -13.70
N GLY A 807 -10.88 -28.08 -13.14
CA GLY A 807 -12.34 -28.13 -13.01
C GLY A 807 -12.86 -28.39 -11.60
N HIS A 808 -14.19 -28.51 -11.49
CA HIS A 808 -14.91 -28.55 -10.19
C HIS A 808 -14.87 -29.92 -9.47
N LEU A 809 -14.32 -30.98 -10.08
CA LEU A 809 -14.33 -32.35 -9.53
C LEU A 809 -12.93 -32.99 -9.51
N PRO A 810 -11.91 -32.37 -8.88
CA PRO A 810 -10.51 -32.81 -8.97
C PRO A 810 -10.27 -34.23 -8.43
N LEU A 811 -11.08 -34.70 -7.47
CA LEU A 811 -11.01 -36.08 -6.96
C LEU A 811 -11.46 -37.12 -8.00
N LEU A 812 -12.44 -36.80 -8.85
CA LEU A 812 -12.93 -37.71 -9.88
C LEU A 812 -11.93 -37.80 -11.05
N ALA A 813 -11.43 -36.64 -11.49
CA ALA A 813 -10.43 -36.53 -12.55
C ALA A 813 -9.17 -37.38 -12.25
N LYS A 814 -8.63 -37.31 -11.03
CA LYS A 814 -7.49 -38.13 -10.57
C LYS A 814 -7.65 -39.65 -10.77
N VAL A 815 -8.88 -40.16 -10.83
CA VAL A 815 -9.17 -41.60 -11.00
C VAL A 815 -9.49 -41.94 -12.46
N GLN A 816 -10.15 -41.03 -13.19
CA GLN A 816 -10.65 -41.28 -14.54
C GLN A 816 -9.66 -40.84 -15.65
N GLU A 817 -8.93 -39.76 -15.42
CA GLU A 817 -8.06 -39.07 -16.37
C GLU A 817 -6.58 -39.26 -16.03
N ASP A 818 -5.70 -39.02 -16.99
CA ASP A 818 -4.26 -38.90 -16.74
C ASP A 818 -3.89 -37.42 -16.58
N ALA A 819 -2.86 -37.13 -15.78
CA ALA A 819 -2.46 -35.76 -15.46
C ALA A 819 -2.07 -34.95 -16.73
N ALA A 820 -2.47 -33.68 -16.77
CA ALA A 820 -2.02 -32.76 -17.82
C ALA A 820 -0.48 -32.58 -17.75
N PRO A 821 0.25 -32.62 -18.88
CA PRO A 821 1.69 -32.37 -18.89
C PRO A 821 2.04 -30.99 -18.36
N LEU A 822 3.11 -30.87 -17.56
CA LEU A 822 3.57 -29.57 -17.03
C LEU A 822 3.85 -28.58 -18.16
N ARG A 823 4.34 -29.06 -19.31
CA ARG A 823 4.60 -28.24 -20.50
C ARG A 823 3.35 -27.76 -21.26
N SER A 824 2.14 -28.19 -20.89
CA SER A 824 0.91 -27.57 -21.40
C SER A 824 0.61 -26.23 -20.72
N LEU A 825 1.20 -25.97 -19.54
CA LEU A 825 1.10 -24.71 -18.81
C LEU A 825 2.40 -23.90 -18.84
N LEU A 826 3.55 -24.57 -18.92
CA LEU A 826 4.89 -23.98 -19.00
C LEU A 826 5.67 -24.54 -20.20
N PRO A 827 5.42 -24.08 -21.44
CA PRO A 827 6.05 -24.64 -22.64
C PRO A 827 7.58 -24.57 -22.67
N ASP A 828 8.13 -23.66 -21.87
CA ASP A 828 9.54 -23.34 -21.67
C ASP A 828 10.24 -24.20 -20.59
N VAL A 829 9.51 -25.07 -19.89
CA VAL A 829 10.10 -26.15 -19.08
C VAL A 829 10.73 -27.21 -19.99
N SER A 830 11.82 -27.83 -19.53
CA SER A 830 12.53 -28.88 -20.28
C SER A 830 11.68 -30.16 -20.46
N PRO A 831 11.84 -30.88 -21.59
CA PRO A 831 11.25 -32.20 -21.76
C PRO A 831 11.65 -33.20 -20.64
N GLU A 832 12.85 -33.05 -20.09
CA GLU A 832 13.38 -33.88 -19.00
C GLU A 832 12.62 -33.66 -17.69
N LEU A 833 12.34 -32.41 -17.30
CA LEU A 833 11.58 -32.09 -16.09
C LEU A 833 10.10 -32.46 -16.24
N ASP A 834 9.52 -32.22 -17.41
CA ASP A 834 8.16 -32.64 -17.76
C ASP A 834 8.01 -34.16 -17.65
N LEU A 835 8.92 -34.93 -18.25
CA LEU A 835 8.94 -36.39 -18.14
C LEU A 835 9.11 -36.88 -16.69
N ALA A 836 9.97 -36.22 -15.90
CA ALA A 836 10.18 -36.55 -14.50
C ALA A 836 8.90 -36.32 -13.66
N VAL A 837 8.20 -35.20 -13.86
CA VAL A 837 6.96 -34.86 -13.13
C VAL A 837 5.80 -35.73 -13.61
N ASN A 838 5.60 -35.89 -14.91
CA ASN A 838 4.51 -36.69 -15.48
C ASN A 838 4.63 -38.17 -15.08
N ARG A 839 5.86 -38.70 -14.96
CA ARG A 839 6.07 -40.05 -14.41
C ARG A 839 5.75 -40.14 -12.91
N ALA A 840 6.08 -39.13 -12.11
CA ALA A 840 5.67 -39.11 -10.70
C ALA A 840 4.14 -39.07 -10.55
N LEU A 841 3.45 -38.37 -11.46
CA LEU A 841 1.99 -38.24 -11.55
C LEU A 841 1.27 -39.42 -12.24
N ALA A 842 1.96 -40.51 -12.57
CA ALA A 842 1.32 -41.65 -13.22
C ALA A 842 0.22 -42.26 -12.32
N ARG A 843 -0.99 -42.43 -12.87
CA ARG A 843 -2.18 -42.87 -12.11
C ARG A 843 -1.96 -44.22 -11.42
N GLN A 844 -1.43 -45.21 -12.13
CA GLN A 844 -0.99 -46.49 -11.57
C GLN A 844 0.27 -46.33 -10.71
N PRO A 845 0.26 -46.73 -9.42
CA PRO A 845 1.44 -46.71 -8.54
C PRO A 845 2.70 -47.35 -9.13
N GLU A 846 2.53 -48.48 -9.82
CA GLU A 846 3.58 -49.27 -10.47
C GLU A 846 4.21 -48.59 -11.70
N ALA A 847 3.55 -47.59 -12.29
CA ALA A 847 4.06 -46.82 -13.44
C ALA A 847 4.94 -45.62 -13.03
N ARG A 848 5.03 -45.31 -11.72
CA ARG A 848 5.74 -44.14 -11.18
C ARG A 848 7.28 -44.34 -11.20
N HIS A 849 8.02 -43.51 -10.47
CA HIS A 849 9.45 -43.76 -10.21
C HIS A 849 9.62 -44.94 -9.26
N ALA A 850 10.70 -45.71 -9.42
CA ALA A 850 10.92 -46.93 -8.65
C ALA A 850 11.21 -46.68 -7.15
N SER A 851 11.71 -45.50 -6.81
CA SER A 851 11.83 -44.97 -5.44
C SER A 851 11.84 -43.44 -5.48
N MET A 852 11.85 -42.80 -4.31
CA MET A 852 12.01 -41.34 -4.23
C MET A 852 13.41 -40.90 -4.70
N GLY A 853 14.45 -41.66 -4.41
CA GLY A 853 15.82 -41.42 -4.88
C GLY A 853 15.94 -41.52 -6.40
N ALA A 854 15.16 -42.38 -7.05
CA ALA A 854 15.04 -42.41 -8.51
C ALA A 854 14.38 -41.11 -9.06
N PHE A 855 13.38 -40.56 -8.36
CA PHE A 855 12.79 -39.27 -8.70
C PHE A 855 13.77 -38.10 -8.43
N ALA A 856 14.51 -38.14 -7.32
CA ALA A 856 15.56 -37.17 -7.00
C ALA A 856 16.67 -37.14 -8.07
N ALA A 857 17.09 -38.32 -8.55
CA ALA A 857 18.04 -38.45 -9.65
C ALA A 857 17.49 -37.88 -10.97
N ALA A 858 16.20 -38.10 -11.27
CA ALA A 858 15.55 -37.51 -12.44
C ALA A 858 15.50 -35.97 -12.35
N LEU A 859 15.14 -35.41 -11.19
CA LEU A 859 15.15 -33.95 -10.96
C LEU A 859 16.56 -33.35 -11.08
N ARG A 860 17.61 -34.06 -10.64
CA ARG A 860 19.01 -33.65 -10.79
C ARG A 860 19.55 -33.75 -12.22
N ALA A 861 18.88 -34.49 -13.09
CA ALA A 861 19.27 -34.65 -14.48
C ALA A 861 18.87 -33.44 -15.35
N THR A 862 17.88 -32.65 -14.94
CA THR A 862 17.28 -31.60 -15.79
C THR A 862 18.14 -30.33 -15.87
N PRO A 863 17.97 -29.49 -16.92
CA PRO A 863 18.64 -28.19 -17.03
C PRO A 863 18.31 -27.24 -15.87
N GLU A 864 17.07 -27.23 -15.39
CA GLU A 864 16.59 -26.31 -14.36
C GLU A 864 17.32 -26.52 -13.04
N PHE A 865 17.64 -27.76 -12.64
CA PHE A 865 18.44 -28.03 -11.44
C PHE A 865 19.87 -27.47 -11.57
N ARG A 866 20.43 -27.50 -12.78
CA ARG A 866 21.80 -27.05 -13.10
C ARG A 866 21.89 -25.53 -13.25
N GLY A 867 20.77 -24.84 -13.44
CA GLY A 867 20.72 -23.39 -13.62
C GLY A 867 21.22 -22.93 -15.00
N ALA A 868 20.95 -23.72 -16.03
CA ALA A 868 21.15 -23.39 -17.44
C ALA A 868 19.85 -22.88 -18.08
#